data_AF-A0A1V6QJF9-F1
#
_entry.id   AF-A0A1V6QJF9-F1
#
_cell.length_a   1.000
_cell.length_b   1.000
_cell.length_c   1.000
_cell.angle_alpha   90.00
_cell.angle_beta   90.00
_cell.angle_gamma   90.00
#
_symmetry.space_group_name_H-M   'P 1'
#
loop_
_entity.id
_entity.type
_entity.pdbx_description
1 polymer ?
#
loop_
_entity_poly.entity_id
_entity_poly.type
_entity_poly.pdbx_seq_one_letter_code
_entity_poly.pdbx_strand_id
1 'polypeptide(L)'
;MPFEARVKSVLSGDTVVLSHITNPSQERILSLAYVSAPRLRREGDEAYAFQSREFLRELLVGKVVQFHVEYTIPTGAKRDYGTIKLPGFDASLPDISVQEGWARVREEAGKRSDESEETVALLARLRALESLAQDEGKGTWASDNDAQIDTSYELTGARDLVKRNLGQQLEGIIEKVLNGDRVVLRLLLKPQEHVQTVIAIAGVRAPSAKRTTAEGKETAAEPFGDEAQQFVEERLLQRKVKVSLVGVTPQGQIVATLLHPNGNISRFLLEAGLARCQDHHSTLLGPDMALLRQAELTAKAGRKGLWVSHTGPTTAGAAAVDYVVTRVLNADTLFIRNKAGQEKKISLASIRQPKPSDPKQSPYAAEAKEYLRKRVIAKHVMVTVNGKKPANEGYEEREVATVVQGNTNVGLALVEAGYSSVIRHRMDDADRSPDYDALLAAEADAQAEGRGMWSSKAPKAKQVVDYSESVQKAKLELGILQRQKRVPAVVDFVKSGSRFTVLVPRDNAKLTLVLSGIRAPRSSRGPSDAGEPFGQEAHDLANRRCMQRDVEIDVETIDKVGGFIGSLYINKENFTTVLLEEGFATVHAYSAEQSGHANEYFAAEQRAKDARKGLWHDWDPVKEAAEAEEAEAANGAATGTESDAAPAQRRKDYRDVMVTYIDPTSAKLKLQQIGTGTNALTELMSAFRTFHINKANDTPLPGPPKAGDWVAAQFTEDGDWYRAKVRRNDREKEQAEVVYIDYGNSEILPWASLRPLTQPQFSGQTLRPQAVDAVLSLLQFPTSEDYLEDAVGFVGDQTFDRQLVANVDHVDQDGTLHVTLLDPSASKNLDNSINADIVHEGMAMVPRKLKAWERASVETLSNLRTLEDEAKSERRGMWEYGDLTED
;
A
#
# COMPACT_ATOMS: atom_id res chain seq x y z
N MET A 1 28.38 5.97 -72.72
CA MET A 1 29.01 6.48 -71.49
C MET A 1 28.77 5.46 -70.38
N PRO A 2 29.79 5.10 -69.59
CA PRO A 2 29.60 4.19 -68.46
C PRO A 2 28.65 4.83 -67.44
N PHE A 3 27.78 4.01 -66.85
CA PHE A 3 26.90 4.45 -65.78
C PHE A 3 27.65 4.45 -64.46
N GLU A 4 27.28 5.32 -63.53
CA GLU A 4 27.82 5.32 -62.17
C GLU A 4 26.74 4.92 -61.17
N ALA A 5 27.10 4.05 -60.23
CA ALA A 5 26.20 3.62 -59.17
C ALA A 5 26.98 3.27 -57.91
N ARG A 6 26.31 3.33 -56.75
CA ARG A 6 26.85 2.81 -55.50
C ARG A 6 26.50 1.34 -55.37
N VAL A 7 27.48 0.49 -55.03
CA VAL A 7 27.21 -0.93 -54.77
C VAL A 7 26.50 -1.06 -53.42
N LYS A 8 25.22 -1.42 -53.44
CA LYS A 8 24.40 -1.62 -52.24
C LYS A 8 24.72 -2.94 -51.56
N SER A 9 24.77 -4.02 -52.33
CA SER A 9 25.02 -5.36 -51.80
C SER A 9 25.55 -6.31 -52.89
N VAL A 10 26.15 -7.42 -52.48
CA VAL A 10 26.65 -8.51 -53.31
C VAL A 10 25.80 -9.74 -53.05
N LEU A 11 25.14 -10.24 -54.09
CA LEU A 11 24.26 -11.42 -54.02
C LEU A 11 25.06 -12.73 -54.13
N SER A 12 26.17 -12.70 -54.86
CA SER A 12 27.09 -13.83 -55.09
C SER A 12 28.38 -13.32 -55.72
N GLY A 13 29.40 -14.17 -55.86
CA GLY A 13 30.70 -13.80 -56.45
C GLY A 13 30.70 -13.32 -57.91
N ASP A 14 29.53 -13.26 -58.55
CA ASP A 14 29.34 -12.71 -59.90
C ASP A 14 28.14 -11.75 -60.01
N THR A 15 27.46 -11.38 -58.93
CA THR A 15 26.22 -10.60 -59.01
C THR A 15 26.13 -9.57 -57.89
N VAL A 16 25.86 -8.32 -58.25
CA VAL A 16 25.73 -7.20 -57.32
C VAL A 16 24.40 -6.46 -57.50
N VAL A 17 23.97 -5.79 -56.43
CA VAL A 17 22.89 -4.81 -56.44
C VAL A 17 23.52 -3.42 -56.44
N LEU A 18 23.16 -2.64 -57.45
CA LEU A 18 23.58 -1.26 -57.64
C LEU A 18 22.44 -0.34 -57.26
N SER A 19 22.72 0.69 -56.46
CA SER A 19 21.80 1.77 -56.11
C SER A 19 22.25 3.09 -56.74
N HIS A 20 21.30 3.91 -57.18
CA HIS A 20 21.62 5.24 -57.71
C HIS A 20 22.30 6.11 -56.65
N ILE A 21 23.30 6.91 -57.04
CA ILE A 21 24.16 7.67 -56.12
C ILE A 21 23.36 8.67 -55.28
N THR A 22 22.39 9.34 -55.89
CA THR A 22 21.56 10.38 -55.25
C THR A 22 20.15 9.90 -54.90
N ASN A 23 19.73 8.72 -55.36
CA ASN A 23 18.41 8.17 -55.07
C ASN A 23 18.51 6.67 -54.73
N PRO A 24 18.87 6.31 -53.49
CA PRO A 24 19.14 4.93 -53.10
C PRO A 24 17.98 3.96 -53.33
N SER A 25 16.75 4.45 -53.46
CA SER A 25 15.56 3.64 -53.75
C SER A 25 15.54 3.04 -55.17
N GLN A 26 16.31 3.62 -56.11
CA GLN A 26 16.44 3.09 -57.45
C GLN A 26 17.56 2.06 -57.50
N GLU A 27 17.17 0.80 -57.59
CA GLU A 27 18.08 -0.34 -57.62
C GLU A 27 18.11 -1.04 -58.98
N ARG A 28 19.27 -1.61 -59.30
CA ARG A 28 19.47 -2.48 -60.46
C ARG A 28 20.34 -3.67 -60.05
N ILE A 29 19.98 -4.86 -60.51
CA ILE A 29 20.81 -6.06 -60.34
C ILE A 29 21.70 -6.18 -61.59
N LEU A 30 23.01 -6.29 -61.37
CA LEU A 30 23.99 -6.50 -62.43
C LEU A 30 24.79 -7.78 -62.15
N SER A 31 24.78 -8.70 -63.11
CA SER A 31 25.69 -9.84 -63.11
C SER A 31 26.97 -9.51 -63.89
N LEU A 32 28.11 -10.05 -63.48
CA LEU A 32 29.35 -9.95 -64.24
C LEU A 32 29.21 -10.71 -65.57
N ALA A 33 29.56 -10.04 -66.67
CA ALA A 33 29.43 -10.56 -68.02
C ALA A 33 30.31 -11.81 -68.22
N TYR A 34 29.77 -12.81 -68.92
CA TYR A 34 30.46 -14.04 -69.36
C TYR A 34 31.05 -14.95 -68.29
N VAL A 35 30.97 -14.59 -67.00
CA VAL A 35 31.53 -15.38 -65.90
C VAL A 35 30.44 -15.94 -64.98
N SER A 36 30.78 -16.95 -64.21
CA SER A 36 29.93 -17.54 -63.18
C SER A 36 30.75 -17.86 -61.94
N ALA A 37 30.20 -17.54 -60.77
CA ALA A 37 30.79 -17.85 -59.47
C ALA A 37 30.03 -18.99 -58.77
N PRO A 38 30.67 -19.71 -57.83
CA PRO A 38 29.99 -20.68 -56.99
C PRO A 38 28.86 -20.03 -56.17
N ARG A 39 27.79 -20.78 -55.91
CA ARG A 39 26.55 -20.28 -55.31
C ARG A 39 26.41 -20.64 -53.84
N LEU A 40 25.99 -19.65 -53.05
CA LEU A 40 25.50 -19.86 -51.70
C LEU A 40 24.07 -20.41 -51.75
N ARG A 41 23.78 -21.47 -51.00
CA ARG A 41 22.45 -22.11 -50.96
C ARG A 41 22.14 -22.55 -49.53
N ARG A 42 20.87 -22.45 -49.15
CA ARG A 42 20.40 -22.95 -47.84
C ARG A 42 20.59 -24.45 -47.66
N GLU A 43 20.53 -25.21 -48.75
CA GLU A 43 20.67 -26.67 -48.78
C GLU A 43 22.14 -27.12 -48.72
N GLY A 44 23.09 -26.18 -48.69
CA GLY A 44 24.52 -26.42 -48.70
C GLY A 44 25.22 -25.50 -49.70
N ASP A 45 26.17 -24.71 -49.21
CA ASP A 45 26.97 -23.82 -50.05
C ASP A 45 27.86 -24.63 -51.02
N GLU A 46 27.98 -24.18 -52.27
CA GLU A 46 29.00 -24.71 -53.18
C GLU A 46 30.40 -24.38 -52.64
N ALA A 47 31.38 -25.25 -52.90
CA ALA A 47 32.77 -25.03 -52.54
C ALA A 47 33.24 -23.62 -52.97
N TYR A 48 33.86 -22.90 -52.03
CA TYR A 48 34.36 -21.52 -52.19
C TYR A 48 33.30 -20.44 -52.46
N ALA A 49 32.01 -20.75 -52.39
CA ALA A 49 30.95 -19.76 -52.67
C ALA A 49 30.97 -18.56 -51.71
N PHE A 50 31.23 -18.82 -50.42
CA PHE A 50 31.34 -17.75 -49.43
C PHE A 50 32.54 -16.86 -49.69
N GLN A 51 33.71 -17.45 -49.90
CA GLN A 51 34.98 -16.76 -50.15
C GLN A 51 34.89 -15.91 -51.44
N SER A 52 34.33 -16.48 -52.51
CA SER A 52 34.09 -15.79 -53.79
C SER A 52 33.16 -14.58 -53.62
N ARG A 53 32.08 -14.72 -52.84
CA ARG A 53 31.20 -13.59 -52.51
C ARG A 53 31.91 -12.56 -51.62
N GLU A 54 32.65 -13.00 -50.61
CA GLU A 54 33.37 -12.13 -49.67
C GLU A 54 34.41 -11.27 -50.38
N PHE A 55 35.13 -11.83 -51.35
CA PHE A 55 36.07 -11.09 -52.19
C PHE A 55 35.39 -9.87 -52.85
N LEU A 56 34.24 -10.09 -53.50
CA LEU A 56 33.46 -8.98 -54.06
C LEU A 56 32.90 -8.05 -52.99
N ARG A 57 32.42 -8.59 -51.86
CA ARG A 57 31.82 -7.81 -50.77
C ARG A 57 32.82 -6.80 -50.21
N GLU A 58 34.02 -7.25 -49.89
CA GLU A 58 35.10 -6.43 -49.34
C GLU A 58 35.62 -5.41 -50.36
N LEU A 59 35.67 -5.80 -51.63
CA LEU A 59 36.13 -4.92 -52.69
C LEU A 59 35.10 -3.84 -53.06
N LEU A 60 33.80 -4.15 -53.04
CA LEU A 60 32.78 -3.34 -53.72
C LEU A 60 31.79 -2.62 -52.80
N VAL A 61 31.30 -3.27 -51.73
CA VAL A 61 30.12 -2.77 -50.99
C VAL A 61 30.36 -1.31 -50.54
N GLY A 62 29.34 -0.48 -50.73
CA GLY A 62 29.28 0.96 -50.43
C GLY A 62 30.17 1.87 -51.27
N LYS A 63 31.02 1.34 -52.15
CA LYS A 63 31.81 2.15 -53.09
C LYS A 63 30.95 2.59 -54.27
N VAL A 64 31.30 3.75 -54.83
CA VAL A 64 30.76 4.21 -56.13
C VAL A 64 31.64 3.61 -57.22
N VAL A 65 31.01 2.96 -58.20
CA VAL A 65 31.67 2.25 -59.28
C VAL A 65 31.12 2.69 -60.63
N GLN A 66 31.95 2.56 -61.67
CA GLN A 66 31.51 2.69 -63.06
C GLN A 66 31.13 1.32 -63.59
N PHE A 67 30.02 1.22 -64.31
CA PHE A 67 29.60 -0.04 -64.93
C PHE A 67 29.08 0.14 -66.35
N HIS A 68 29.20 -0.92 -67.14
CA HIS A 68 28.67 -1.01 -68.49
C HIS A 68 27.83 -2.27 -68.63
N VAL A 69 26.69 -2.19 -69.32
CA VAL A 69 25.84 -3.35 -69.60
C VAL A 69 26.23 -3.87 -70.98
N GLU A 70 26.75 -5.10 -71.03
CA GLU A 70 27.17 -5.78 -72.26
C GLU A 70 25.97 -6.42 -72.96
N TYR A 71 25.11 -7.10 -72.20
CA TYR A 71 23.92 -7.75 -72.73
C TYR A 71 22.86 -7.96 -71.65
N THR A 72 21.60 -8.07 -72.06
CA THR A 72 20.48 -8.41 -71.18
C THR A 72 19.89 -9.76 -71.60
N ILE A 73 19.72 -10.68 -70.65
CA ILE A 73 19.02 -11.94 -70.91
C ILE A 73 17.54 -11.80 -70.51
N PRO A 74 16.58 -12.06 -71.41
CA PRO A 74 15.15 -11.89 -71.16
C PRO A 74 14.51 -13.10 -70.44
N THR A 75 15.15 -13.61 -69.38
CA THR A 75 14.59 -14.72 -68.57
C THR A 75 13.83 -14.19 -67.36
N GLY A 76 12.50 -14.18 -67.42
CA GLY A 76 11.60 -13.84 -66.30
C GLY A 76 11.67 -12.38 -65.85
N ALA A 77 12.68 -12.04 -65.05
CA ALA A 77 13.07 -10.67 -64.73
C ALA A 77 14.28 -10.30 -65.58
N LYS A 78 14.12 -9.38 -66.55
CA LYS A 78 15.20 -8.88 -67.43
C LYS A 78 16.52 -8.72 -66.64
N ARG A 79 17.51 -9.56 -66.89
CA ARG A 79 18.76 -9.60 -66.11
C ARG A 79 19.89 -9.02 -66.93
N ASP A 80 20.47 -7.94 -66.43
CA ASP A 80 21.60 -7.24 -67.06
C ASP A 80 22.91 -7.92 -66.70
N TYR A 81 23.76 -8.10 -67.72
CA TYR A 81 25.11 -8.61 -67.60
C TYR A 81 26.08 -7.54 -68.06
N GLY A 82 27.12 -7.32 -67.28
CA GLY A 82 27.98 -6.16 -67.49
C GLY A 82 29.37 -6.27 -66.88
N THR A 83 30.15 -5.23 -67.13
CA THR A 83 31.47 -5.04 -66.53
C THR A 83 31.40 -3.93 -65.48
N ILE A 84 32.19 -4.05 -64.41
CA ILE A 84 32.33 -3.02 -63.37
C ILE A 84 33.80 -2.60 -63.34
N LYS A 85 34.06 -1.30 -63.27
CA LYS A 85 35.38 -0.72 -63.04
C LYS A 85 35.40 0.02 -61.70
N LEU A 86 36.45 -0.23 -60.94
CA LEU A 86 36.72 0.46 -59.69
C LEU A 86 37.50 1.75 -59.97
N PRO A 87 37.24 2.83 -59.21
CA PRO A 87 38.07 4.02 -59.29
C PRO A 87 39.55 3.68 -59.04
N GLY A 88 40.42 4.03 -59.99
CA GLY A 88 41.87 3.80 -59.89
C GLY A 88 42.35 2.40 -60.33
N PHE A 89 41.48 1.55 -60.89
CA PHE A 89 41.85 0.26 -61.47
C PHE A 89 41.62 0.26 -62.99
N ASP A 90 42.62 -0.17 -63.75
CA ASP A 90 42.51 -0.30 -65.21
C ASP A 90 41.72 -1.55 -65.62
N ALA A 91 41.82 -2.62 -64.83
CA ALA A 91 41.15 -3.90 -65.06
C ALA A 91 39.66 -3.87 -64.67
N SER A 92 38.84 -4.62 -65.39
CA SER A 92 37.42 -4.78 -65.07
C SER A 92 37.21 -5.90 -64.05
N LEU A 93 36.11 -5.85 -63.32
CA LEU A 93 35.77 -6.85 -62.30
C LEU A 93 35.71 -8.29 -62.82
N PRO A 94 35.16 -8.60 -64.01
CA PRO A 94 35.27 -9.94 -64.57
C PRO A 94 36.72 -10.43 -64.69
N ASP A 95 37.63 -9.56 -65.15
CA ASP A 95 39.06 -9.88 -65.26
C ASP A 95 39.64 -10.20 -63.87
N ILE A 96 39.42 -9.32 -62.90
CA ILE A 96 39.93 -9.46 -61.53
C ILE A 96 39.36 -10.72 -60.85
N SER A 97 38.05 -10.97 -60.99
CA SER A 97 37.39 -12.12 -60.39
C SER A 97 37.86 -13.45 -60.95
N VAL A 98 38.15 -13.51 -62.27
CA VAL A 98 38.69 -14.72 -62.91
C VAL A 98 40.17 -14.91 -62.57
N GLN A 99 40.96 -13.84 -62.62
CA GLN A 99 42.39 -13.86 -62.29
C GLN A 99 42.67 -14.34 -60.86
N GLU A 100 41.82 -13.96 -59.91
CA GLU A 100 41.90 -14.41 -58.51
C GLU A 100 41.20 -15.75 -58.26
N GLY A 101 40.67 -16.40 -59.31
CA GLY A 101 40.05 -17.73 -59.24
C GLY A 101 38.67 -17.78 -58.60
N TRP A 102 38.03 -16.64 -58.35
CA TRP A 102 36.72 -16.54 -57.69
C TRP A 102 35.53 -16.69 -58.63
N ALA A 103 35.74 -16.55 -59.94
CA ALA A 103 34.75 -16.81 -60.97
C ALA A 103 35.38 -17.60 -62.13
N ARG A 104 34.54 -18.32 -62.87
CA ARG A 104 34.91 -19.12 -64.04
C ARG A 104 34.27 -18.58 -65.30
N VAL A 105 34.92 -18.74 -66.44
CA VAL A 105 34.33 -18.36 -67.73
C VAL A 105 33.22 -19.36 -68.05
N ARG A 106 32.04 -18.86 -68.44
CA ARG A 106 30.91 -19.75 -68.79
C ARG A 106 31.22 -20.54 -70.04
N GLU A 107 30.87 -21.82 -70.04
CA GLU A 107 31.06 -22.70 -71.21
C GLU A 107 30.34 -22.20 -72.46
N GLU A 108 29.17 -21.58 -72.30
CA GLU A 108 28.37 -21.04 -73.40
C GLU A 108 28.80 -19.65 -73.88
N ALA A 109 29.79 -19.03 -73.23
CA ALA A 109 30.30 -17.72 -73.64
C ALA A 109 31.10 -17.87 -74.94
N GLY A 110 30.78 -17.11 -75.99
CA GLY A 110 31.46 -17.23 -77.29
C GLY A 110 30.70 -18.05 -78.33
N LYS A 111 29.55 -18.64 -77.98
CA LYS A 111 28.83 -19.60 -78.84
C LYS A 111 27.67 -18.99 -79.65
N ARG A 112 27.43 -17.68 -79.53
CA ARG A 112 26.37 -17.01 -80.30
C ARG A 112 26.93 -16.48 -81.63
N SER A 113 26.14 -16.55 -82.69
CA SER A 113 26.57 -16.25 -84.07
C SER A 113 26.72 -14.76 -84.40
N ASP A 114 26.47 -13.87 -83.43
CA ASP A 114 26.33 -12.42 -83.58
C ASP A 114 27.27 -11.62 -82.65
N GLU A 115 28.41 -12.19 -82.25
CA GLU A 115 29.37 -11.54 -81.35
C GLU A 115 30.28 -10.51 -82.05
N SER A 116 30.48 -9.36 -81.40
CA SER A 116 31.37 -8.30 -81.88
C SER A 116 32.86 -8.64 -81.70
N GLU A 117 33.76 -8.00 -82.46
CA GLU A 117 35.22 -8.17 -82.30
C GLU A 117 35.69 -7.88 -80.86
N GLU A 118 35.06 -6.89 -80.19
CA GLU A 118 35.37 -6.52 -78.81
C GLU A 118 34.99 -7.64 -77.81
N THR A 119 33.85 -8.31 -78.04
CA THR A 119 33.40 -9.45 -77.23
C THR A 119 34.37 -10.63 -77.35
N VAL A 120 34.82 -10.93 -78.56
CA VAL A 120 35.79 -12.01 -78.81
C VAL A 120 37.11 -11.74 -78.10
N ALA A 121 37.60 -10.50 -78.16
CA ALA A 121 38.83 -10.09 -77.47
C ALA A 121 38.71 -10.18 -75.94
N LEU A 122 37.55 -9.77 -75.37
CA LEU A 122 37.26 -9.91 -73.95
C LEU A 122 37.27 -11.37 -73.50
N LEU A 123 36.59 -12.27 -74.24
CA LEU A 123 36.55 -13.69 -73.93
C LEU A 123 37.92 -14.37 -74.01
N ALA A 124 38.73 -14.01 -75.01
CA ALA A 124 40.11 -14.50 -75.11
C ALA A 124 40.94 -14.09 -73.89
N ARG A 125 40.80 -12.83 -73.44
CA ARG A 125 41.45 -12.34 -72.22
C ARG A 125 40.98 -13.10 -70.97
N LEU A 126 39.68 -13.25 -70.78
CA LEU A 126 39.12 -13.95 -69.62
C LEU A 126 39.60 -15.41 -69.55
N ARG A 127 39.63 -16.13 -70.68
CA ARG A 127 40.16 -17.51 -70.73
C ARG A 127 41.65 -17.59 -70.41
N ALA A 128 42.44 -16.61 -70.84
CA ALA A 128 43.86 -16.55 -70.49
C ALA A 128 44.08 -16.32 -68.98
N LEU A 129 43.28 -15.44 -68.37
CA LEU A 129 43.30 -15.21 -66.92
C LEU A 129 42.82 -16.44 -66.14
N GLU A 130 41.82 -17.16 -66.66
CA GLU A 130 41.34 -18.40 -66.05
C GLU A 130 42.40 -19.50 -66.05
N SER A 131 43.11 -19.67 -67.18
CA SER A 131 44.24 -20.62 -67.27
C SER A 131 45.34 -20.26 -66.27
N LEU A 132 45.65 -18.98 -66.11
CA LEU A 132 46.63 -18.54 -65.11
C LEU A 132 46.18 -18.86 -63.68
N ALA A 133 44.91 -18.59 -63.36
CA ALA A 133 44.35 -18.90 -62.04
C ALA A 133 44.32 -20.41 -61.76
N GLN A 134 44.11 -21.24 -62.78
CA GLN A 134 44.21 -22.69 -62.70
C GLN A 134 45.65 -23.14 -62.42
N ASP A 135 46.62 -22.64 -63.19
CA ASP A 135 48.04 -22.99 -63.05
C ASP A 135 48.59 -22.57 -61.67
N GLU A 136 48.13 -21.44 -61.15
CA GLU A 136 48.51 -20.92 -59.83
C GLU A 136 47.68 -21.53 -58.67
N GLY A 137 46.65 -22.33 -58.96
CA GLY A 137 45.79 -22.93 -57.94
C GLY A 137 45.04 -21.91 -57.09
N LYS A 138 44.55 -20.82 -57.68
CA LYS A 138 43.86 -19.73 -56.97
C LYS A 138 42.38 -20.00 -56.79
N GLY A 139 41.83 -19.55 -55.65
CA GLY A 139 40.39 -19.54 -55.38
C GLY A 139 39.73 -20.91 -55.57
N THR A 140 38.78 -21.00 -56.50
CA THR A 140 38.06 -22.25 -56.81
C THR A 140 38.93 -23.36 -57.42
N TRP A 141 40.19 -23.06 -57.75
CA TRP A 141 41.19 -24.00 -58.27
C TRP A 141 42.17 -24.47 -57.21
N ALA A 142 42.07 -23.96 -55.97
CA ALA A 142 42.93 -24.35 -54.88
C ALA A 142 42.65 -25.79 -54.39
N SER A 143 43.70 -26.46 -53.95
CA SER A 143 43.70 -27.88 -53.54
C SER A 143 43.51 -28.10 -52.03
N ASP A 144 43.19 -27.03 -51.29
CA ASP A 144 42.99 -27.03 -49.85
C ASP A 144 41.58 -27.51 -49.43
N ASN A 145 41.48 -28.03 -48.20
CA ASN A 145 40.24 -28.55 -47.62
C ASN A 145 39.33 -27.45 -47.04
N ASP A 146 39.71 -26.18 -47.16
CA ASP A 146 39.01 -25.03 -46.54
C ASP A 146 37.87 -24.47 -47.42
N ALA A 147 37.50 -25.21 -48.47
CA ALA A 147 36.51 -24.81 -49.46
C ALA A 147 35.07 -24.68 -48.91
N GLN A 148 34.71 -25.49 -47.90
CA GLN A 148 33.34 -25.60 -47.41
C GLN A 148 33.16 -24.80 -46.11
N ILE A 149 32.13 -23.96 -46.06
CA ILE A 149 31.68 -23.30 -44.83
C ILE A 149 30.43 -24.00 -44.32
N ASP A 150 30.46 -24.48 -43.08
CA ASP A 150 29.28 -24.95 -42.38
C ASP A 150 28.52 -23.73 -41.82
N THR A 151 27.39 -23.40 -42.44
CA THR A 151 26.52 -22.31 -41.98
C THR A 151 25.22 -22.88 -41.46
N SER A 152 25.00 -22.75 -40.15
CA SER A 152 23.69 -23.05 -39.57
C SER A 152 22.71 -21.90 -39.78
N TYR A 153 21.57 -22.21 -40.40
CA TYR A 153 20.45 -21.27 -40.61
C TYR A 153 19.33 -21.45 -39.57
N GLU A 154 19.40 -22.52 -38.77
CA GLU A 154 18.44 -22.84 -37.72
C GLU A 154 19.16 -22.86 -36.37
N LEU A 155 18.97 -21.80 -35.59
CA LEU A 155 19.62 -21.67 -34.30
C LEU A 155 18.87 -22.48 -33.23
N THR A 156 19.37 -23.69 -32.94
CA THR A 156 18.99 -24.44 -31.74
C THR A 156 19.91 -24.02 -30.57
N GLY A 157 19.34 -23.67 -29.42
CA GLY A 157 20.14 -23.34 -28.22
C GLY A 157 20.72 -21.92 -28.16
N ALA A 158 19.98 -20.89 -28.61
CA ALA A 158 20.42 -19.48 -28.56
C ALA A 158 20.98 -19.04 -27.19
N ARG A 159 20.36 -19.50 -26.09
CA ARG A 159 20.81 -19.21 -24.71
C ARG A 159 22.21 -19.75 -24.43
N ASP A 160 22.51 -20.97 -24.88
CA ASP A 160 23.80 -21.59 -24.67
C ASP A 160 24.88 -20.90 -25.49
N LEU A 161 24.56 -20.49 -26.72
CA LEU A 161 25.46 -19.72 -27.57
C LEU A 161 25.83 -18.39 -26.90
N VAL A 162 24.84 -17.65 -26.39
CA VAL A 162 25.08 -16.40 -25.65
C VAL A 162 25.93 -16.67 -24.42
N LYS A 163 25.60 -17.68 -23.61
CA LYS A 163 26.31 -18.00 -22.36
C LYS A 163 27.79 -18.33 -22.60
N ARG A 164 28.11 -19.10 -23.65
CA ARG A 164 29.50 -19.49 -23.97
C ARG A 164 30.35 -18.33 -24.48
N ASN A 165 29.73 -17.32 -25.09
CA ASN A 165 30.41 -16.18 -25.70
C ASN A 165 30.16 -14.85 -24.97
N LEU A 166 29.59 -14.91 -23.75
CA LEU A 166 29.31 -13.71 -22.97
C LEU A 166 30.62 -13.00 -22.63
N GLY A 167 30.67 -11.69 -22.85
CA GLY A 167 31.87 -10.87 -22.64
C GLY A 167 32.91 -10.97 -23.78
N GLN A 168 32.68 -11.78 -24.81
CA GLN A 168 33.55 -11.85 -25.98
C GLN A 168 33.09 -10.89 -27.09
N GLN A 169 34.03 -10.46 -27.93
CA GLN A 169 33.75 -9.75 -29.18
C GLN A 169 33.97 -10.69 -30.37
N LEU A 170 32.87 -11.10 -30.99
CA LEU A 170 32.87 -11.94 -32.18
C LEU A 170 32.87 -11.07 -33.43
N GLU A 171 33.21 -11.65 -34.58
CA GLU A 171 33.02 -11.01 -35.88
C GLU A 171 31.70 -11.45 -36.49
N GLY A 172 31.06 -10.54 -37.22
CA GLY A 172 29.88 -10.90 -38.00
C GLY A 172 29.63 -9.96 -39.16
N ILE A 173 28.77 -10.40 -40.06
CA ILE A 173 28.38 -9.70 -41.28
C ILE A 173 26.87 -9.50 -41.24
N ILE A 174 26.41 -8.27 -41.47
CA ILE A 174 24.97 -7.99 -41.55
C ILE A 174 24.46 -8.39 -42.92
N GLU A 175 23.80 -9.54 -43.01
CA GLU A 175 23.32 -10.09 -44.28
C GLU A 175 22.06 -9.38 -44.78
N LYS A 176 21.21 -8.92 -43.86
CA LYS A 176 19.97 -8.20 -44.19
C LYS A 176 19.54 -7.29 -43.05
N VAL A 177 18.95 -6.15 -43.37
CA VAL A 177 18.27 -5.29 -42.39
C VAL A 177 16.77 -5.48 -42.53
N LEU A 178 16.14 -6.01 -41.47
CA LEU A 178 14.70 -6.31 -41.45
C LEU A 178 13.90 -5.15 -40.89
N ASN A 179 14.47 -4.43 -39.93
CA ASN A 179 13.92 -3.23 -39.32
C ASN A 179 15.08 -2.42 -38.70
N GLY A 180 14.83 -1.18 -38.26
CA GLY A 180 15.84 -0.38 -37.57
C GLY A 180 16.43 -1.03 -36.30
N ASP A 181 15.75 -2.01 -35.69
CA ASP A 181 16.21 -2.73 -34.50
C ASP A 181 16.34 -4.26 -34.71
N ARG A 182 16.24 -4.74 -35.96
CA ARG A 182 16.30 -6.17 -36.31
C ARG A 182 17.10 -6.41 -37.58
N VAL A 183 18.07 -7.31 -37.49
CA VAL A 183 18.94 -7.67 -38.62
C VAL A 183 19.12 -9.18 -38.72
N VAL A 184 19.39 -9.66 -39.93
CA VAL A 184 19.96 -11.00 -40.15
C VAL A 184 21.47 -10.86 -40.04
N LEU A 185 22.05 -11.51 -39.05
CA LEU A 185 23.47 -11.52 -38.77
C LEU A 185 24.03 -12.89 -39.15
N ARG A 186 25.09 -12.91 -39.95
CA ARG A 186 26.00 -14.05 -40.09
C ARG A 186 27.15 -13.87 -39.09
N LEU A 187 27.15 -14.67 -38.04
CA LEU A 187 28.15 -14.70 -36.99
C LEU A 187 29.27 -15.66 -37.38
N LEU A 188 30.51 -15.19 -37.37
CA LEU A 188 31.72 -15.93 -37.73
C LEU A 188 32.30 -16.56 -36.45
N LEU A 189 31.83 -17.75 -36.08
CA LEU A 189 32.27 -18.41 -34.84
C LEU A 189 33.69 -18.95 -34.98
N LYS A 190 33.97 -19.59 -36.12
CA LYS A 190 35.30 -20.05 -36.55
C LYS A 190 35.44 -19.83 -38.06
N PRO A 191 36.64 -19.96 -38.66
CA PRO A 191 36.82 -19.78 -40.10
C PRO A 191 35.79 -20.54 -40.96
N GLN A 192 35.47 -21.78 -40.60
CA GLN A 192 34.57 -22.67 -41.36
C GLN A 192 33.22 -22.94 -40.66
N GLU A 193 32.97 -22.34 -39.49
CA GLU A 193 31.74 -22.59 -38.70
C GLU A 193 31.02 -21.26 -38.45
N HIS A 194 29.91 -21.04 -39.16
CA HIS A 194 29.13 -19.80 -39.10
C HIS A 194 27.70 -20.07 -38.65
N VAL A 195 27.07 -19.05 -38.10
CA VAL A 195 25.63 -19.07 -37.75
C VAL A 195 24.96 -17.87 -38.39
N GLN A 196 23.92 -18.10 -39.18
CA GLN A 196 23.13 -17.03 -39.77
C GLN A 196 21.73 -16.99 -39.16
N THR A 197 21.43 -15.94 -38.40
CA THR A 197 20.17 -15.84 -37.66
C THR A 197 19.66 -14.41 -37.53
N VAL A 198 18.40 -14.26 -37.16
CA VAL A 198 17.81 -12.96 -36.86
C VAL A 198 18.16 -12.57 -35.43
N ILE A 199 18.66 -11.36 -35.25
CA ILE A 199 18.98 -10.79 -33.94
C ILE A 199 18.23 -9.49 -33.67
N ALA A 200 18.06 -9.19 -32.39
CA ALA A 200 17.66 -7.87 -31.91
C ALA A 200 18.89 -7.03 -31.59
N ILE A 201 18.91 -5.79 -32.09
CA ILE A 201 19.96 -4.83 -31.75
C ILE A 201 19.76 -4.40 -30.28
N ALA A 202 20.81 -4.50 -29.48
CA ALA A 202 20.74 -4.24 -28.05
C ALA A 202 20.41 -2.76 -27.73
N GLY A 203 19.63 -2.56 -26.67
CA GLY A 203 19.31 -1.24 -26.12
C GLY A 203 18.34 -0.35 -26.89
N VAL A 204 17.90 -0.76 -28.10
CA VAL A 204 17.00 0.07 -28.94
C VAL A 204 15.73 -0.67 -29.36
N ARG A 205 14.70 0.12 -29.64
CA ARG A 205 13.48 -0.28 -30.32
C ARG A 205 13.12 0.77 -31.36
N ALA A 206 13.09 0.37 -32.63
CA ALA A 206 12.73 1.23 -33.75
C ALA A 206 11.24 1.04 -34.09
N PRO A 207 10.59 2.05 -34.70
CA PRO A 207 9.28 1.87 -35.33
C PRO A 207 9.36 0.80 -36.41
N SER A 208 8.23 0.18 -36.70
CA SER A 208 8.13 -0.90 -37.67
C SER A 208 8.20 -0.34 -39.09
N ALA A 209 9.17 -0.77 -39.87
CA ALA A 209 9.21 -0.51 -41.30
C ALA A 209 8.13 -1.28 -42.06
N LYS A 210 7.88 -0.89 -43.31
CA LYS A 210 6.94 -1.56 -44.20
C LYS A 210 7.32 -3.04 -44.34
N ARG A 211 6.34 -3.93 -44.17
CA ARG A 211 6.55 -5.39 -44.25
C ARG A 211 5.57 -6.05 -45.19
N THR A 212 6.08 -6.88 -46.09
CA THR A 212 5.26 -7.76 -46.94
C THR A 212 5.42 -9.20 -46.46
N THR A 213 4.30 -9.89 -46.20
CA THR A 213 4.32 -11.31 -45.80
C THR A 213 4.62 -12.22 -47.00
N ALA A 214 4.94 -13.49 -46.74
CA ALA A 214 5.13 -14.50 -47.80
C ALA A 214 3.87 -14.71 -48.66
N GLU A 215 2.69 -14.39 -48.11
CA GLU A 215 1.39 -14.42 -48.78
C GLU A 215 1.09 -13.14 -49.59
N GLY A 216 2.04 -12.20 -49.67
CA GLY A 216 1.90 -10.95 -50.42
C GLY A 216 1.11 -9.84 -49.70
N LYS A 217 0.73 -10.05 -48.42
CA LYS A 217 0.01 -9.04 -47.64
C LYS A 217 0.97 -7.96 -47.15
N GLU A 218 0.71 -6.70 -47.54
CA GLU A 218 1.49 -5.55 -47.08
C GLU A 218 0.97 -4.98 -45.75
N THR A 219 1.89 -4.69 -44.84
CA THR A 219 1.66 -3.93 -43.61
C THR A 219 2.39 -2.60 -43.76
N ALA A 220 1.66 -1.50 -43.58
CA ALA A 220 2.22 -0.14 -43.67
C ALA A 220 3.26 0.11 -42.56
N ALA A 221 4.24 0.96 -42.86
CA ALA A 221 5.23 1.40 -41.90
C ALA A 221 4.60 2.29 -40.80
N GLU A 222 5.13 2.20 -39.59
CA GLU A 222 4.94 3.21 -38.56
C GLU A 222 5.74 4.48 -38.93
N PRO A 223 5.36 5.66 -38.42
CA PRO A 223 6.13 6.89 -38.65
C PRO A 223 7.61 6.71 -38.31
N PHE A 224 8.49 7.11 -39.23
CA PHE A 224 9.95 6.94 -39.16
C PHE A 224 10.46 5.49 -39.23
N GLY A 225 9.60 4.50 -39.49
CA GLY A 225 9.98 3.09 -39.56
C GLY A 225 10.87 2.76 -40.76
N ASP A 226 10.47 3.21 -41.96
CA ASP A 226 11.25 3.00 -43.19
C ASP A 226 12.58 3.75 -43.11
N GLU A 227 12.57 4.97 -42.57
CA GLU A 227 13.77 5.78 -42.35
C GLU A 227 14.72 5.12 -41.35
N ALA A 228 14.21 4.51 -40.28
CA ALA A 228 15.02 3.76 -39.32
C ALA A 228 15.66 2.51 -39.95
N GLN A 229 14.91 1.76 -40.77
CA GLN A 229 15.45 0.62 -41.50
C GLN A 229 16.53 1.05 -42.49
N GLN A 230 16.24 2.06 -43.32
CA GLN A 230 17.19 2.59 -44.29
C GLN A 230 18.46 3.12 -43.61
N PHE A 231 18.33 3.79 -42.47
CA PHE A 231 19.46 4.32 -41.71
C PHE A 231 20.45 3.23 -41.29
N VAL A 232 19.95 2.07 -40.85
CA VAL A 232 20.77 0.90 -40.52
C VAL A 232 21.31 0.23 -41.79
N GLU A 233 20.49 0.12 -42.84
CA GLU A 233 20.87 -0.50 -44.10
C GLU A 233 22.07 0.20 -44.75
N GLU A 234 22.02 1.52 -44.88
CA GLU A 234 23.09 2.33 -45.48
C GLU A 234 24.43 2.21 -44.72
N ARG A 235 24.37 1.96 -43.41
CA ARG A 235 25.55 1.91 -42.54
C ARG A 235 26.11 0.51 -42.38
N LEU A 236 25.25 -0.50 -42.32
CA LEU A 236 25.65 -1.83 -41.88
C LEU A 236 25.43 -2.93 -42.91
N LEU A 237 24.57 -2.77 -43.93
CA LEU A 237 24.29 -3.86 -44.87
C LEU A 237 25.58 -4.39 -45.50
N GLN A 238 25.80 -5.69 -45.35
CA GLN A 238 26.99 -6.44 -45.76
C GLN A 238 28.32 -5.87 -45.27
N ARG A 239 28.30 -5.17 -44.13
CA ARG A 239 29.51 -4.74 -43.42
C ARG A 239 29.89 -5.73 -42.34
N LYS A 240 31.21 -5.86 -42.19
CA LYS A 240 31.84 -6.57 -41.08
C LYS A 240 31.72 -5.70 -39.84
N VAL A 241 31.21 -6.28 -38.77
CA VAL A 241 30.99 -5.64 -37.47
C VAL A 241 31.55 -6.52 -36.36
N LYS A 242 31.96 -5.89 -35.26
CA LYS A 242 32.18 -6.60 -34.00
C LYS A 242 30.83 -6.77 -33.31
N VAL A 243 30.60 -7.97 -32.78
CA VAL A 243 29.33 -8.39 -32.17
C VAL A 243 29.59 -8.83 -30.75
N SER A 244 28.84 -8.26 -29.80
CA SER A 244 28.80 -8.74 -28.41
C SER A 244 27.42 -9.27 -28.10
N LEU A 245 27.34 -10.57 -27.77
CA LEU A 245 26.09 -11.22 -27.38
C LEU A 245 25.78 -10.86 -25.93
N VAL A 246 24.61 -10.27 -25.67
CA VAL A 246 24.26 -9.76 -24.32
C VAL A 246 23.10 -10.52 -23.68
N GLY A 247 22.29 -11.23 -24.46
CA GLY A 247 21.15 -11.97 -23.93
C GLY A 247 20.27 -12.58 -25.00
N VAL A 248 19.10 -13.03 -24.58
CA VAL A 248 18.02 -13.44 -25.49
C VAL A 248 16.72 -12.76 -25.11
N THR A 249 15.87 -12.49 -26.11
CA THR A 249 14.50 -12.05 -25.88
C THR A 249 13.67 -13.17 -25.23
N PRO A 250 12.50 -12.87 -24.64
CA PRO A 250 11.59 -13.91 -24.15
C PRO A 250 11.20 -14.94 -25.24
N GLN A 251 11.21 -14.54 -26.51
CA GLN A 251 10.93 -15.39 -27.67
C GLN A 251 12.15 -16.19 -28.16
N GLY A 252 13.29 -16.11 -27.47
CA GLY A 252 14.50 -16.87 -27.80
C GLY A 252 15.38 -16.27 -28.91
N GLN A 253 15.11 -15.03 -29.36
CA GLN A 253 15.99 -14.34 -30.31
C GLN A 253 17.21 -13.78 -29.59
N ILE A 254 18.38 -13.84 -30.22
CA ILE A 254 19.61 -13.24 -29.67
C ILE A 254 19.45 -11.72 -29.59
N VAL A 255 19.90 -11.14 -28.48
CA VAL A 255 20.11 -9.70 -28.31
C VAL A 255 21.61 -9.44 -28.35
N ALA A 256 22.06 -8.54 -29.23
CA ALA A 256 23.48 -8.26 -29.42
C ALA A 256 23.78 -6.78 -29.69
N THR A 257 24.91 -6.32 -29.17
CA THR A 257 25.50 -5.03 -29.51
C THR A 257 26.27 -5.15 -30.81
N LEU A 258 26.05 -4.21 -31.73
CA LEU A 258 26.71 -4.15 -33.04
C LEU A 258 27.64 -2.95 -33.12
N LEU A 259 28.94 -3.22 -33.25
CA LEU A 259 30.01 -2.23 -33.29
C LEU A 259 30.64 -2.22 -34.68
N HIS A 260 30.39 -1.15 -35.43
CA HIS A 260 31.14 -0.84 -36.65
C HIS A 260 32.41 -0.04 -36.26
N PRO A 261 33.48 0.01 -37.07
CA PRO A 261 34.61 0.91 -36.83
C PRO A 261 34.24 2.38 -36.59
N ASN A 262 33.08 2.81 -37.10
CA ASN A 262 32.55 4.16 -36.90
C ASN A 262 31.70 4.32 -35.62
N GLY A 263 31.48 3.26 -34.85
CA GLY A 263 30.79 3.28 -33.56
C GLY A 263 29.59 2.32 -33.45
N ASN A 264 28.87 2.45 -32.32
CA ASN A 264 27.72 1.62 -31.98
C ASN A 264 26.44 2.11 -32.69
N ILE A 265 25.81 1.26 -33.50
CA ILE A 265 24.63 1.62 -34.28
C ILE A 265 23.44 2.04 -33.41
N SER A 266 23.28 1.43 -32.22
CA SER A 266 22.21 1.76 -31.27
C SER A 266 22.27 3.23 -30.86
N ARG A 267 23.47 3.73 -30.57
CA ARG A 267 23.71 5.13 -30.20
C ARG A 267 23.30 6.06 -31.34
N PHE A 268 23.74 5.77 -32.57
CA PHE A 268 23.45 6.62 -33.72
C PHE A 268 21.97 6.66 -34.09
N LEU A 269 21.26 5.51 -33.98
CA LEU A 269 19.81 5.46 -34.16
C LEU A 269 19.07 6.35 -33.15
N LEU A 270 19.50 6.31 -31.89
CA LEU A 270 18.91 7.11 -30.82
C LEU A 270 19.20 8.60 -31.01
N GLU A 271 20.44 8.99 -31.32
CA GLU A 271 20.83 10.40 -31.58
C GLU A 271 20.11 11.00 -32.80
N ALA A 272 19.78 10.17 -33.80
CA ALA A 272 18.99 10.57 -34.96
C ALA A 272 17.48 10.68 -34.65
N GLY A 273 17.03 10.19 -33.49
CA GLY A 273 15.60 10.13 -33.14
C GLY A 273 14.83 9.06 -33.93
N LEU A 274 15.50 8.05 -34.48
CA LEU A 274 14.90 6.97 -35.29
C LEU A 274 14.61 5.70 -34.48
N ALA A 275 15.00 5.69 -33.20
CA ALA A 275 14.67 4.63 -32.27
C ALA A 275 14.46 5.22 -30.86
N ARG A 276 14.00 4.36 -29.96
CA ARG A 276 13.84 4.64 -28.52
C ARG A 276 14.65 3.66 -27.71
N CYS A 277 15.04 4.05 -26.51
CA CYS A 277 15.69 3.15 -25.57
C CYS A 277 14.75 1.99 -25.19
N GLN A 278 15.26 0.75 -25.24
CA GLN A 278 14.50 -0.44 -24.88
C GLN A 278 14.79 -0.85 -23.43
N ASP A 279 13.90 -0.45 -22.52
CA ASP A 279 14.07 -0.64 -21.06
C ASP A 279 14.28 -2.11 -20.65
N HIS A 280 13.67 -3.05 -21.38
CA HIS A 280 13.85 -4.48 -21.15
C HIS A 280 15.29 -4.98 -21.36
N HIS A 281 16.14 -4.22 -22.03
CA HIS A 281 17.54 -4.54 -22.24
C HIS A 281 18.46 -3.91 -21.18
N SER A 282 17.93 -3.11 -20.25
CA SER A 282 18.72 -2.39 -19.24
C SER A 282 19.59 -3.33 -18.40
N THR A 283 19.03 -4.44 -17.90
CA THR A 283 19.78 -5.44 -17.13
C THR A 283 20.78 -6.25 -17.96
N LEU A 284 20.60 -6.33 -19.29
CA LEU A 284 21.53 -7.01 -20.19
C LEU A 284 22.75 -6.13 -20.52
N LEU A 285 22.55 -4.82 -20.57
CA LEU A 285 23.57 -3.83 -20.92
C LEU A 285 24.27 -3.21 -19.70
N GLY A 286 23.60 -3.20 -18.55
CA GLY A 286 24.11 -2.59 -17.34
C GLY A 286 24.50 -1.11 -17.55
N PRO A 287 25.74 -0.70 -17.19
CA PRO A 287 26.19 0.69 -17.33
C PRO A 287 26.10 1.25 -18.76
N ASP A 288 26.23 0.41 -19.78
CA ASP A 288 26.19 0.85 -21.19
C ASP A 288 24.84 1.43 -21.59
N MET A 289 23.76 1.07 -20.86
CA MET A 289 22.44 1.63 -21.09
C MET A 289 22.42 3.15 -20.87
N ALA A 290 23.21 3.68 -19.93
CA ALA A 290 23.28 5.10 -19.63
C ALA A 290 23.75 5.93 -20.85
N LEU A 291 24.71 5.39 -21.62
CA LEU A 291 25.19 6.03 -22.86
C LEU A 291 24.07 6.11 -23.91
N LEU A 292 23.21 5.09 -23.98
CA LEU A 292 22.06 5.07 -24.88
C LEU A 292 20.96 6.04 -24.41
N ARG A 293 20.71 6.15 -23.11
CA ARG A 293 19.78 7.16 -22.56
C ARG A 293 20.22 8.57 -22.95
N GLN A 294 21.50 8.86 -22.86
CA GLN A 294 22.03 10.18 -23.20
C GLN A 294 21.93 10.49 -24.70
N ALA A 295 22.12 9.48 -25.55
CA ALA A 295 21.85 9.59 -26.99
C ALA A 295 20.39 9.93 -27.29
N GLU A 296 19.44 9.27 -26.62
CA GLU A 296 18.01 9.57 -26.76
C GLU A 296 17.66 10.99 -26.26
N LEU A 297 18.24 11.42 -25.13
CA LEU A 297 18.07 12.77 -24.61
C LEU A 297 18.54 13.83 -25.61
N THR A 298 19.65 13.58 -26.30
CA THR A 298 20.16 14.46 -27.36
C THR A 298 19.15 14.62 -28.50
N ALA A 299 18.49 13.53 -28.91
CA ALA A 299 17.46 13.59 -29.95
C ALA A 299 16.17 14.28 -29.47
N LYS A 300 15.77 14.08 -28.21
CA LYS A 300 14.65 14.79 -27.58
C LYS A 300 14.89 16.30 -27.51
N ALA A 301 16.06 16.71 -27.03
CA ALA A 301 16.45 18.12 -26.97
C ALA A 301 16.48 18.77 -28.36
N GLY A 302 16.94 18.03 -29.38
CA GLY A 302 16.94 18.47 -30.77
C GLY A 302 15.62 18.29 -31.51
N ARG A 303 14.56 17.77 -30.87
CA ARG A 303 13.26 17.43 -31.48
C ARG A 303 13.40 16.66 -32.81
N LYS A 304 14.28 15.65 -32.84
CA LYS A 304 14.57 14.87 -34.05
C LYS A 304 13.67 13.65 -34.18
N GLY A 305 13.32 13.28 -35.42
CA GLY A 305 12.59 12.05 -35.76
C GLY A 305 11.32 11.85 -34.92
N LEU A 306 11.28 10.78 -34.14
CA LEU A 306 10.18 10.43 -33.22
C LEU A 306 9.83 11.53 -32.20
N TRP A 307 10.71 12.52 -32.01
CA TRP A 307 10.58 13.58 -31.02
C TRP A 307 10.21 14.95 -31.60
N VAL A 308 9.84 15.04 -32.88
CA VAL A 308 9.45 16.31 -33.54
C VAL A 308 8.31 17.02 -32.80
N SER A 309 7.34 16.26 -32.29
CA SER A 309 6.19 16.78 -31.52
C SER A 309 6.40 16.74 -30.00
N HIS A 310 7.64 16.52 -29.54
CA HIS A 310 7.90 16.40 -28.10
C HIS A 310 7.76 17.75 -27.40
N THR A 311 6.70 17.90 -26.61
CA THR A 311 6.40 19.06 -25.76
C THR A 311 6.75 18.80 -24.29
N GLY A 312 7.57 17.77 -24.02
CA GLY A 312 7.87 17.33 -22.67
C GLY A 312 8.41 18.45 -21.77
N PRO A 313 8.09 18.40 -20.47
CA PRO A 313 8.59 19.38 -19.51
C PRO A 313 10.13 19.38 -19.58
N THR A 314 10.72 20.55 -19.75
CA THR A 314 12.14 20.75 -19.46
C THR A 314 12.37 20.15 -18.08
N THR A 315 13.28 19.19 -17.98
CA THR A 315 13.78 18.61 -16.73
C THR A 315 14.51 19.68 -15.91
N ALA A 316 13.81 20.75 -15.52
CA ALA A 316 14.10 21.44 -14.30
C ALA A 316 13.71 20.46 -13.20
N GLY A 317 14.68 19.66 -12.76
CA GLY A 317 14.48 18.69 -11.68
C GLY A 317 13.77 19.40 -10.53
N ALA A 318 12.59 18.89 -10.16
CA ALA A 318 11.88 19.42 -9.01
C ALA A 318 12.87 19.47 -7.85
N ALA A 319 13.00 20.63 -7.22
CA ALA A 319 13.98 20.78 -6.15
C ALA A 319 13.65 19.79 -5.03
N ALA A 320 14.69 19.14 -4.50
CA ALA A 320 14.53 18.27 -3.34
C ALA A 320 14.13 19.13 -2.14
N VAL A 321 13.01 18.81 -1.50
CA VAL A 321 12.46 19.55 -0.36
C VAL A 321 12.51 18.65 0.88
N ASP A 322 12.89 19.23 2.02
CA ASP A 322 12.96 18.55 3.31
C ASP A 322 11.56 18.35 3.92
N TYR A 323 11.27 17.11 4.32
CA TYR A 323 10.05 16.73 5.01
C TYR A 323 10.37 15.78 6.17
N VAL A 324 9.46 15.69 7.14
CA VAL A 324 9.47 14.63 8.17
C VAL A 324 8.42 13.57 7.82
N VAL A 325 8.79 12.29 7.86
CA VAL A 325 7.81 11.20 7.66
C VAL A 325 6.96 11.03 8.92
N THR A 326 5.65 11.26 8.79
CA THR A 326 4.68 11.17 9.89
C THR A 326 4.01 9.82 9.96
N ARG A 327 3.79 9.15 8.81
CA ARG A 327 3.17 7.83 8.77
C ARG A 327 3.59 7.03 7.55
N VAL A 328 3.79 5.73 7.73
CA VAL A 328 3.99 4.72 6.71
C VAL A 328 2.68 3.95 6.54
N LEU A 329 2.00 4.11 5.41
CA LEU A 329 0.75 3.42 5.14
C LEU A 329 1.03 1.95 4.79
N ASN A 330 1.96 1.74 3.87
CA ASN A 330 2.41 0.46 3.34
C ASN A 330 3.82 0.64 2.73
N ALA A 331 4.37 -0.39 2.08
CA ALA A 331 5.76 -0.39 1.62
C ALA A 331 6.07 0.54 0.42
N ASP A 332 5.09 1.27 -0.11
CA ASP A 332 5.31 2.23 -1.20
C ASP A 332 4.62 3.58 -0.99
N THR A 333 3.92 3.79 0.13
CA THR A 333 3.10 4.99 0.36
C THR A 333 3.38 5.58 1.74
N LEU A 334 3.71 6.88 1.74
CA LEU A 334 4.11 7.66 2.92
C LEU A 334 3.23 8.89 3.13
N PHE A 335 3.09 9.31 4.37
CA PHE A 335 2.62 10.64 4.77
C PHE A 335 3.84 11.43 5.26
N ILE A 336 3.99 12.63 4.70
CA ILE A 336 5.12 13.52 4.92
C ILE A 336 4.62 14.90 5.35
N ARG A 337 5.34 15.56 6.26
CA ARG A 337 4.99 16.88 6.79
C ARG A 337 6.10 17.89 6.54
N ASN A 338 5.72 19.06 6.02
CA ASN A 338 6.66 20.16 5.81
C ASN A 338 6.88 20.98 7.10
N LYS A 339 7.79 21.96 7.04
CA LYS A 339 8.05 22.88 8.17
C LYS A 339 6.83 23.73 8.58
N ALA A 340 5.90 23.97 7.67
CA ALA A 340 4.65 24.68 7.94
C ALA A 340 3.58 23.81 8.62
N GLY A 341 3.88 22.54 8.91
CA GLY A 341 2.95 21.62 9.56
C GLY A 341 1.96 20.93 8.63
N GLN A 342 1.99 21.24 7.33
CA GLN A 342 1.09 20.64 6.34
C GLN A 342 1.53 19.22 6.02
N GLU A 343 0.59 18.28 6.11
CA GLU A 343 0.81 16.87 5.77
C GLU A 343 0.34 16.56 4.34
N LYS A 344 1.06 15.66 3.68
CA LYS A 344 0.76 15.21 2.32
C LYS A 344 1.04 13.72 2.18
N LYS A 345 0.22 13.05 1.36
CA LYS A 345 0.40 11.65 0.97
C LYS A 345 1.16 11.55 -0.35
N ILE A 346 2.20 10.72 -0.39
CA ILE A 346 3.01 10.44 -1.58
C ILE A 346 3.20 8.94 -1.79
N SER A 347 3.47 8.55 -3.03
CA SER A 347 3.94 7.21 -3.38
C SER A 347 5.40 7.23 -3.85
N LEU A 348 6.14 6.16 -3.57
CA LEU A 348 7.53 6.01 -4.01
C LEU A 348 7.57 5.77 -5.53
N ALA A 349 8.40 6.56 -6.23
CA ALA A 349 8.48 6.53 -7.68
C ALA A 349 9.00 5.18 -8.22
N SER A 350 8.39 4.71 -9.32
CA SER A 350 8.78 3.48 -10.06
C SER A 350 8.82 2.16 -9.29
N ILE A 351 8.32 2.10 -8.06
CA ILE A 351 8.26 0.84 -7.30
C ILE A 351 6.83 0.51 -6.88
N ARG A 352 6.61 -0.76 -6.57
CA ARG A 352 5.34 -1.29 -6.06
C ARG A 352 5.62 -2.24 -4.90
N GLN A 353 4.86 -2.08 -3.82
CA GLN A 353 4.88 -3.01 -2.69
C GLN A 353 4.53 -4.46 -3.10
N PRO A 354 4.76 -5.46 -2.22
CA PRO A 354 4.32 -6.83 -2.45
C PRO A 354 2.82 -6.87 -2.71
N LYS A 355 2.40 -7.48 -3.82
CA LYS A 355 0.99 -7.46 -4.26
C LYS A 355 0.11 -8.22 -3.27
N PRO A 356 -0.90 -7.58 -2.65
CA PRO A 356 -1.82 -8.26 -1.73
C PRO A 356 -2.62 -9.39 -2.41
N SER A 357 -2.88 -9.27 -3.71
CA SER A 357 -3.60 -10.27 -4.50
C SER A 357 -2.75 -11.45 -4.96
N ASP A 358 -1.42 -11.39 -4.80
CA ASP A 358 -0.52 -12.48 -5.18
C ASP A 358 -0.17 -13.31 -3.92
N PRO A 359 -0.60 -14.57 -3.81
CA PRO A 359 -0.32 -15.42 -2.64
C PRO A 359 1.18 -15.63 -2.35
N LYS A 360 2.05 -15.45 -3.34
CA LYS A 360 3.50 -15.56 -3.14
C LYS A 360 4.10 -14.29 -2.52
N GLN A 361 3.46 -13.14 -2.75
CA GLN A 361 3.95 -11.84 -2.31
C GLN A 361 3.23 -11.33 -1.05
N SER A 362 1.94 -11.62 -0.90
CA SER A 362 1.12 -11.13 0.21
C SER A 362 1.67 -11.44 1.62
N PRO A 363 2.35 -12.58 1.89
CA PRO A 363 2.95 -12.82 3.20
C PRO A 363 4.06 -11.84 3.59
N TYR A 364 4.67 -11.15 2.62
CA TYR A 364 5.76 -10.19 2.84
C TYR A 364 5.29 -8.76 3.10
N ALA A 365 3.99 -8.46 2.94
CA ALA A 365 3.49 -7.09 3.03
C ALA A 365 3.77 -6.42 4.39
N ALA A 366 3.59 -7.15 5.49
CA ALA A 366 3.86 -6.63 6.83
C ALA A 366 5.36 -6.37 7.07
N GLU A 367 6.21 -7.28 6.62
CA GLU A 367 7.67 -7.16 6.75
C GLU A 367 8.23 -6.02 5.89
N ALA A 368 7.71 -5.87 4.67
CA ALA A 368 8.04 -4.76 3.78
C ALA A 368 7.64 -3.40 4.37
N LYS A 369 6.44 -3.30 4.95
CA LYS A 369 5.99 -2.09 5.66
C LYS A 369 6.89 -1.80 6.87
N GLU A 370 7.26 -2.82 7.63
CA GLU A 370 8.12 -2.67 8.81
C GLU A 370 9.55 -2.27 8.46
N TYR A 371 10.11 -2.83 7.38
CA TYR A 371 11.40 -2.43 6.82
C TYR A 371 11.40 -0.94 6.48
N LEU A 372 10.36 -0.46 5.79
CA LEU A 372 10.21 0.96 5.47
C LEU A 372 10.03 1.81 6.73
N ARG A 373 9.13 1.41 7.65
CA ARG A 373 8.86 2.11 8.91
C ARG A 373 10.15 2.37 9.68
N LYS A 374 10.90 1.32 10.03
CA LYS A 374 12.18 1.44 10.77
C LYS A 374 13.19 2.37 10.08
N ARG A 375 13.15 2.41 8.74
CA ARG A 375 14.07 3.24 7.97
C ARG A 375 13.70 4.71 8.01
N VAL A 376 12.43 5.10 7.89
CA VAL A 376 12.07 6.50 7.62
C VAL A 376 11.18 7.19 8.67
N ILE A 377 10.47 6.47 9.53
CA ILE A 377 9.48 7.07 10.44
C ILE A 377 10.14 8.12 11.37
N ALA A 378 9.58 9.35 11.49
CA ALA A 378 10.14 10.53 12.22
C ALA A 378 11.49 11.05 11.70
N LYS A 379 12.01 10.50 10.61
CA LYS A 379 13.27 11.00 10.07
C LYS A 379 12.98 12.07 9.04
N HIS A 380 13.91 13.00 8.95
CA HIS A 380 13.99 13.94 7.84
C HIS A 380 14.33 13.18 6.56
N VAL A 381 13.61 13.50 5.49
CA VAL A 381 13.78 12.94 4.16
C VAL A 381 13.72 14.05 3.11
N MET A 382 14.59 13.94 2.12
CA MET A 382 14.58 14.80 0.94
C MET A 382 13.67 14.18 -0.10
N VAL A 383 12.64 14.93 -0.51
CA VAL A 383 11.60 14.45 -1.43
C VAL A 383 11.68 15.23 -2.73
N THR A 384 11.77 14.51 -3.84
CA THR A 384 11.73 15.06 -5.20
C THR A 384 10.51 14.51 -5.93
N VAL A 385 9.53 15.36 -6.22
CA VAL A 385 8.31 14.94 -6.93
C VAL A 385 8.66 14.68 -8.39
N ASN A 386 8.43 13.45 -8.86
CA ASN A 386 8.73 13.06 -10.23
C ASN A 386 7.54 13.32 -11.16
N GLY A 387 6.33 13.09 -10.66
CA GLY A 387 5.10 13.33 -11.41
C GLY A 387 3.86 13.08 -10.57
N LYS A 388 2.72 13.01 -11.25
CA LYS A 388 1.42 12.73 -10.64
C LYS A 388 0.75 11.57 -11.33
N LYS A 389 0.17 10.66 -10.55
CA LYS A 389 -0.77 9.66 -11.07
C LYS A 389 -2.17 10.25 -11.01
N PRO A 390 -2.89 10.34 -12.14
CA PRO A 390 -4.25 10.85 -12.17
C PRO A 390 -5.18 9.97 -11.34
N ALA A 391 -6.25 10.57 -10.82
CA ALA A 391 -7.28 9.83 -10.11
C ALA A 391 -7.92 8.78 -11.04
N ASN A 392 -8.10 7.54 -10.57
CA ASN A 392 -8.80 6.50 -11.33
C ASN A 392 -9.48 5.50 -10.39
N GLU A 393 -10.66 4.99 -10.77
CA GLU A 393 -11.41 3.91 -10.08
C GLU A 393 -11.38 3.99 -8.54
N GLY A 394 -11.78 5.14 -7.96
CA GLY A 394 -11.84 5.32 -6.51
C GLY A 394 -10.52 5.61 -5.80
N TYR A 395 -9.42 5.78 -6.55
CA TYR A 395 -8.14 6.26 -6.02
C TYR A 395 -7.94 7.74 -6.36
N GLU A 396 -7.64 8.55 -5.33
CA GLU A 396 -7.31 9.98 -5.46
C GLU A 396 -6.04 10.20 -6.32
N GLU A 397 -5.91 11.40 -6.88
CA GLU A 397 -4.64 11.87 -7.47
C GLU A 397 -3.52 11.73 -6.44
N ARG A 398 -2.39 11.13 -6.84
CA ARG A 398 -1.23 10.97 -5.96
C ARG A 398 0.03 11.44 -6.62
N GLU A 399 0.81 12.21 -5.88
CA GLU A 399 2.17 12.49 -6.27
C GLU A 399 3.05 11.27 -6.08
N VAL A 400 3.88 11.02 -7.08
CA VAL A 400 4.97 10.05 -6.98
C VAL A 400 6.28 10.78 -6.83
N ALA A 401 7.11 10.30 -5.92
CA ALA A 401 8.33 10.98 -5.55
C ALA A 401 9.48 10.03 -5.27
N THR A 402 10.68 10.51 -5.56
CA THR A 402 11.93 9.93 -5.10
C THR A 402 12.18 10.44 -3.70
N VAL A 403 12.37 9.53 -2.76
CA VAL A 403 12.58 9.83 -1.34
C VAL A 403 13.98 9.39 -0.94
N VAL A 404 14.79 10.33 -0.48
CA VAL A 404 16.17 10.10 -0.03
C VAL A 404 16.27 10.38 1.46
N GLN A 405 16.79 9.42 2.22
CA GLN A 405 17.04 9.56 3.65
C GLN A 405 18.56 9.50 3.89
N GLY A 406 19.15 10.61 4.31
CA GLY A 406 20.62 10.78 4.30
C GLY A 406 21.14 10.69 2.85
N ASN A 407 21.93 9.67 2.55
CA ASN A 407 22.45 9.39 1.20
C ASN A 407 21.80 8.16 0.54
N THR A 408 20.73 7.61 1.12
CA THR A 408 20.07 6.41 0.59
C THR A 408 18.76 6.74 -0.10
N ASN A 409 18.62 6.36 -1.37
CA ASN A 409 17.33 6.29 -2.05
C ASN A 409 16.48 5.17 -1.41
N VAL A 410 15.36 5.54 -0.79
CA VAL A 410 14.49 4.64 -0.03
C VAL A 410 13.81 3.62 -0.94
N GLY A 411 13.40 4.03 -2.14
CA GLY A 411 12.79 3.14 -3.13
C GLY A 411 13.77 2.08 -3.62
N LEU A 412 15.02 2.47 -3.87
CA LEU A 412 16.09 1.54 -4.25
C LEU A 412 16.37 0.52 -3.14
N ALA A 413 16.51 0.98 -1.90
CA ALA A 413 16.76 0.09 -0.75
C ALA A 413 15.64 -0.96 -0.55
N LEU A 414 14.39 -0.59 -0.83
CA LEU A 414 13.27 -1.53 -0.78
C LEU A 414 13.37 -2.61 -1.86
N VAL A 415 13.77 -2.25 -3.07
CA VAL A 415 13.96 -3.18 -4.19
C VAL A 415 15.16 -4.09 -3.93
N GLU A 416 16.30 -3.55 -3.49
CA GLU A 416 17.50 -4.32 -3.14
C GLU A 416 17.24 -5.38 -2.05
N ALA A 417 16.37 -5.06 -1.10
CA ALA A 417 15.95 -5.97 -0.04
C ALA A 417 14.88 -7.00 -0.50
N GLY A 418 14.35 -6.87 -1.71
CA GLY A 418 13.29 -7.72 -2.23
C GLY A 418 11.91 -7.43 -1.62
N TYR A 419 11.69 -6.24 -1.08
CA TYR A 419 10.40 -5.80 -0.51
C TYR A 419 9.60 -4.90 -1.45
N SER A 420 10.06 -4.69 -2.69
CA SER A 420 9.30 -4.01 -3.74
C SER A 420 9.73 -4.49 -5.12
N SER A 421 8.79 -4.45 -6.08
CA SER A 421 9.04 -4.74 -7.50
C SER A 421 9.05 -3.44 -8.28
N VAL A 422 9.76 -3.41 -9.41
CA VAL A 422 9.89 -2.22 -10.25
C VAL A 422 8.72 -2.14 -11.23
N ILE A 423 8.07 -0.98 -11.26
CA ILE A 423 7.01 -0.70 -12.21
C ILE A 423 7.61 -0.61 -13.61
N ARG A 424 7.00 -1.32 -14.57
CA ARG A 424 7.34 -1.21 -15.99
C ARG A 424 6.59 0.00 -16.56
N HIS A 425 7.33 1.07 -16.83
CA HIS A 425 6.77 2.32 -17.32
C HIS A 425 6.56 2.30 -18.84
N ARG A 426 5.57 3.06 -19.30
CA ARG A 426 5.48 3.47 -20.70
C ARG A 426 6.44 4.65 -20.94
N MET A 427 6.71 4.94 -22.21
CA MET A 427 7.71 5.93 -22.60
C MET A 427 7.43 7.35 -22.06
N ASP A 428 6.16 7.71 -22.03
CA ASP A 428 5.60 9.02 -21.74
C ASP A 428 5.08 9.14 -20.31
N ASP A 429 5.38 8.14 -19.48
CA ASP A 429 5.10 8.17 -18.05
C ASP A 429 5.99 9.24 -17.38
N ALA A 430 5.38 10.40 -17.14
CA ALA A 430 6.02 11.52 -16.44
C ALA A 430 6.34 11.19 -14.96
N ASP A 431 5.86 10.07 -14.46
CA ASP A 431 5.88 9.66 -13.05
C ASP A 431 7.06 8.69 -12.75
N ARG A 432 7.99 8.53 -13.70
CA ARG A 432 9.16 7.65 -13.61
C ARG A 432 10.30 8.24 -12.77
N SER A 433 10.93 7.39 -11.96
CA SER A 433 12.13 7.71 -11.17
C SER A 433 13.33 8.06 -12.06
N PRO A 434 14.18 9.03 -11.68
CA PRO A 434 15.45 9.28 -12.35
C PRO A 434 16.43 8.10 -12.22
N ASP A 435 16.29 7.28 -11.18
CA ASP A 435 17.17 6.12 -10.89
C ASP A 435 16.61 4.80 -11.47
N TYR A 436 15.82 4.88 -12.55
CA TYR A 436 15.05 3.73 -13.07
C TYR A 436 15.91 2.52 -13.44
N ASP A 437 17.06 2.74 -14.09
CA ASP A 437 17.95 1.65 -14.50
C ASP A 437 18.60 0.97 -13.28
N ALA A 438 18.93 1.73 -12.22
CA ALA A 438 19.43 1.17 -10.96
C ALA A 438 18.37 0.33 -10.24
N LEU A 439 17.11 0.77 -10.27
CA LEU A 439 15.99 -0.01 -9.74
C LEU A 439 15.83 -1.35 -10.48
N LEU A 440 15.90 -1.35 -11.83
CA LEU A 440 15.80 -2.58 -12.63
C LEU A 440 16.93 -3.56 -12.33
N ALA A 441 18.16 -3.05 -12.17
CA ALA A 441 19.32 -3.87 -11.80
C ALA A 441 19.13 -4.49 -10.40
N ALA A 442 18.75 -3.68 -9.40
CA ALA A 442 18.50 -4.15 -8.05
C ALA A 442 17.38 -5.21 -7.98
N GLU A 443 16.33 -5.09 -8.79
CA GLU A 443 15.27 -6.10 -8.88
C GLU A 443 15.81 -7.43 -9.42
N ALA A 444 16.63 -7.38 -10.47
CA ALA A 444 17.23 -8.58 -11.06
C ALA A 444 18.14 -9.30 -10.06
N ASP A 445 18.95 -8.55 -9.30
CA ASP A 445 19.81 -9.11 -8.25
C ASP A 445 18.98 -9.72 -7.11
N ALA A 446 17.95 -9.00 -6.64
CA ALA A 446 17.05 -9.50 -5.60
C ALA A 446 16.30 -10.77 -6.03
N GLN A 447 15.93 -10.88 -7.31
CA GLN A 447 15.33 -12.08 -7.90
C GLN A 447 16.32 -13.24 -7.98
N ALA A 448 17.54 -12.99 -8.46
CA ALA A 448 18.58 -14.00 -8.61
C ALA A 448 19.00 -14.60 -7.26
N GLU A 449 19.08 -13.76 -6.22
CA GLU A 449 19.45 -14.17 -4.87
C GLU A 449 18.25 -14.66 -4.03
N GLY A 450 17.02 -14.52 -4.53
CA GLY A 450 15.81 -14.90 -3.79
C GLY A 450 15.60 -14.08 -2.52
N ARG A 451 15.90 -12.78 -2.54
CA ARG A 451 15.71 -11.87 -1.39
C ARG A 451 14.24 -11.50 -1.21
N GLY A 452 13.80 -11.36 0.04
CA GLY A 452 12.43 -10.90 0.36
C GLY A 452 11.37 -11.72 -0.37
N MET A 453 10.45 -11.05 -1.07
CA MET A 453 9.34 -11.69 -1.78
C MET A 453 9.74 -12.59 -2.95
N TRP A 454 11.02 -12.58 -3.34
CA TRP A 454 11.57 -13.46 -4.38
C TRP A 454 12.08 -14.80 -3.81
N SER A 455 12.12 -14.95 -2.49
CA SER A 455 12.49 -16.22 -1.84
C SER A 455 11.51 -17.34 -2.21
N SER A 456 12.05 -18.53 -2.44
CA SER A 456 11.27 -19.75 -2.66
C SER A 456 10.47 -20.20 -1.44
N LYS A 457 10.79 -19.67 -0.25
CA LYS A 457 10.11 -19.98 1.01
C LYS A 457 9.50 -18.71 1.59
N ALA A 458 8.17 -18.62 1.52
CA ALA A 458 7.43 -17.54 2.15
C ALA A 458 7.59 -17.55 3.69
N PRO A 459 7.65 -16.37 4.34
CA PRO A 459 7.63 -16.29 5.79
C PRO A 459 6.31 -16.85 6.32
N LYS A 460 6.37 -17.48 7.48
CA LYS A 460 5.15 -17.85 8.19
C LYS A 460 4.40 -16.58 8.56
N ALA A 461 3.12 -16.49 8.18
CA ALA A 461 2.27 -15.37 8.56
C ALA A 461 2.28 -15.23 10.09
N LYS A 462 2.78 -14.09 10.59
CA LYS A 462 2.73 -13.79 12.02
C LYS A 462 1.29 -13.45 12.38
N GLN A 463 0.62 -14.35 13.10
CA GLN A 463 -0.70 -14.08 13.62
C GLN A 463 -0.57 -13.21 14.86
N VAL A 464 -0.98 -11.94 14.73
CA VAL A 464 -1.04 -11.02 15.87
C VAL A 464 -2.30 -11.32 16.66
N VAL A 465 -2.16 -11.61 17.95
CA VAL A 465 -3.28 -11.88 18.85
C VAL A 465 -3.69 -10.58 19.54
N ASP A 466 -4.96 -10.20 19.43
CA ASP A 466 -5.51 -9.06 20.18
C ASP A 466 -5.88 -9.52 21.60
N TYR A 467 -5.06 -9.13 22.57
CA TYR A 467 -5.29 -9.48 23.97
C TYR A 467 -6.23 -8.52 24.68
N SER A 468 -6.55 -7.38 24.07
CA SER A 468 -7.59 -6.46 24.55
C SER A 468 -8.98 -6.80 24.06
N GLU A 469 -9.14 -7.89 23.29
CA GLU A 469 -10.45 -8.37 22.83
C GLU A 469 -11.34 -8.84 23.98
N SER A 470 -10.77 -9.41 25.05
CA SER A 470 -11.52 -9.83 26.23
C SER A 470 -10.68 -9.73 27.50
N VAL A 471 -11.35 -9.52 28.63
CA VAL A 471 -10.71 -9.47 29.96
C VAL A 471 -9.96 -10.77 30.27
N GLN A 472 -10.46 -11.92 29.80
CA GLN A 472 -9.80 -13.21 29.99
C GLN A 472 -8.45 -13.26 29.28
N LYS A 473 -8.39 -12.84 28.01
CA LYS A 473 -7.12 -12.73 27.27
C LYS A 473 -6.20 -11.70 27.91
N ALA A 474 -6.74 -10.55 28.31
CA ALA A 474 -5.95 -9.49 28.94
C ALA A 474 -5.26 -9.97 30.23
N LYS A 475 -5.94 -10.77 31.07
CA LYS A 475 -5.36 -11.37 32.29
C LYS A 475 -4.20 -12.31 32.00
N LEU A 476 -4.28 -13.11 30.93
CA LEU A 476 -3.21 -14.03 30.54
C LEU A 476 -1.93 -13.27 30.21
N GLU A 477 -2.06 -12.25 29.36
CA GLU A 477 -0.92 -11.45 28.92
C GLU A 477 -0.40 -10.51 30.01
N LEU A 478 -1.27 -9.98 30.88
CA LEU A 478 -0.88 -9.17 32.03
C LEU A 478 0.13 -9.89 32.92
N GLY A 479 -0.10 -11.16 33.24
CA GLY A 479 0.84 -11.95 34.05
C GLY A 479 2.23 -12.10 33.42
N ILE A 480 2.34 -11.96 32.10
CA ILE A 480 3.61 -11.98 31.36
C ILE A 480 4.25 -10.58 31.40
N LEU A 481 3.48 -9.56 31.00
CA LEU A 481 3.98 -8.19 30.80
C LEU A 481 4.27 -7.47 32.12
N GLN A 482 3.51 -7.70 33.18
CA GLN A 482 3.69 -7.03 34.48
C GLN A 482 5.06 -7.35 35.12
N ARG A 483 5.65 -8.49 34.77
CA ARG A 483 6.99 -8.89 35.22
C ARG A 483 8.11 -8.34 34.33
N GLN A 484 7.79 -7.92 33.11
CA GLN A 484 8.74 -7.39 32.15
C GLN A 484 8.67 -5.86 32.21
N LYS A 485 9.71 -5.22 32.76
CA LYS A 485 9.85 -3.77 32.67
C LYS A 485 10.44 -3.39 31.30
N ARG A 486 10.03 -2.24 30.77
CA ARG A 486 10.50 -1.64 29.50
C ARG A 486 10.31 -2.57 28.32
N VAL A 487 9.09 -3.11 28.17
CA VAL A 487 8.76 -4.02 27.06
C VAL A 487 8.84 -3.25 25.74
N PRO A 488 9.70 -3.66 24.79
CA PRO A 488 9.77 -3.02 23.48
C PRO A 488 8.48 -3.24 22.70
N ALA A 489 7.88 -2.16 22.23
CA ALA A 489 6.62 -2.17 21.50
C ALA A 489 6.65 -1.15 20.35
N VAL A 490 5.63 -1.23 19.48
CA VAL A 490 5.39 -0.26 18.41
C VAL A 490 3.98 0.30 18.57
N VAL A 491 3.84 1.62 18.60
CA VAL A 491 2.51 2.24 18.59
C VAL A 491 1.91 2.10 17.19
N ASP A 492 0.91 1.25 17.03
CA ASP A 492 0.24 1.04 15.74
C ASP A 492 -0.82 2.13 15.46
N PHE A 493 -1.50 2.58 16.52
CA PHE A 493 -2.54 3.60 16.42
C PHE A 493 -2.69 4.41 17.70
N VAL A 494 -2.97 5.70 17.57
CA VAL A 494 -3.30 6.60 18.69
C VAL A 494 -4.82 6.76 18.73
N LYS A 495 -5.48 6.33 19.83
CA LYS A 495 -6.94 6.39 19.99
C LYS A 495 -7.40 7.70 20.65
N SER A 496 -6.57 8.26 21.52
CA SER A 496 -6.74 9.55 22.19
C SER A 496 -5.40 9.98 22.78
N GLY A 497 -5.35 11.15 23.44
CA GLY A 497 -4.13 11.64 24.11
C GLY A 497 -3.48 10.61 25.04
N SER A 498 -4.27 9.82 25.77
CA SER A 498 -3.79 8.82 26.75
C SER A 498 -4.08 7.35 26.40
N ARG A 499 -4.54 7.04 25.16
CA ARG A 499 -4.92 5.66 24.79
C ARG A 499 -4.32 5.26 23.44
N PHE A 500 -3.67 4.11 23.40
CA PHE A 500 -2.89 3.64 22.26
C PHE A 500 -3.24 2.19 21.91
N THR A 501 -3.24 1.86 20.62
CA THR A 501 -3.02 0.48 20.17
C THR A 501 -1.52 0.28 20.05
N VAL A 502 -0.98 -0.68 20.79
CA VAL A 502 0.44 -1.04 20.74
C VAL A 502 0.60 -2.49 20.29
N LEU A 503 1.63 -2.74 19.50
CA LEU A 503 2.06 -4.07 19.08
C LEU A 503 3.31 -4.42 19.87
N VAL A 504 3.36 -5.61 20.46
CA VAL A 504 4.53 -6.19 21.12
C VAL A 504 5.08 -7.28 20.21
N PRO A 505 6.09 -7.00 19.36
CA PRO A 505 6.50 -7.91 18.31
C PRO A 505 7.06 -9.24 18.83
N ARG A 506 7.68 -9.23 20.02
CA ARG A 506 8.24 -10.42 20.67
C ARG A 506 7.16 -11.46 20.96
N ASP A 507 6.01 -10.99 21.41
CA ASP A 507 4.91 -11.84 21.89
C ASP A 507 3.82 -12.02 20.83
N ASN A 508 3.98 -11.38 19.65
CA ASN A 508 2.95 -11.23 18.62
C ASN A 508 1.62 -10.71 19.22
N ALA A 509 1.72 -9.83 20.22
CA ALA A 509 0.58 -9.32 20.95
C ALA A 509 0.16 -7.94 20.42
N LYS A 510 -1.14 -7.70 20.37
CA LYS A 510 -1.76 -6.39 20.19
C LYS A 510 -2.52 -6.04 21.46
N LEU A 511 -2.25 -4.85 22.00
CA LEU A 511 -2.81 -4.36 23.25
C LEU A 511 -3.43 -2.97 23.05
N THR A 512 -4.48 -2.68 23.81
CA THR A 512 -4.92 -1.31 24.05
C THR A 512 -4.26 -0.82 25.32
N LEU A 513 -3.23 0.02 25.21
CA LEU A 513 -2.57 0.66 26.35
C LEU A 513 -3.32 1.94 26.76
N VAL A 514 -3.46 2.15 28.06
CA VAL A 514 -4.04 3.33 28.71
C VAL A 514 -2.98 3.88 29.67
N LEU A 515 -2.67 5.16 29.56
CA LEU A 515 -1.64 5.77 30.43
C LEU A 515 -2.12 5.81 31.88
N SER A 516 -1.28 5.32 32.80
CA SER A 516 -1.51 5.36 34.25
C SER A 516 -1.24 6.74 34.84
N GLY A 517 -1.88 7.04 35.96
CA GLY A 517 -1.62 8.21 36.79
C GLY A 517 -2.17 9.53 36.29
N ILE A 518 -2.93 9.55 35.20
CA ILE A 518 -3.48 10.78 34.63
C ILE A 518 -4.93 10.64 34.15
N ARG A 519 -5.62 11.78 34.06
CA ARG A 519 -6.85 11.98 33.30
C ARG A 519 -6.56 12.96 32.16
N ALA A 520 -6.57 12.46 30.92
CA ALA A 520 -6.47 13.29 29.73
C ALA A 520 -7.88 13.69 29.22
N PRO A 521 -8.05 14.94 28.74
CA PRO A 521 -9.30 15.41 28.17
C PRO A 521 -9.66 14.61 26.91
N ARG A 522 -10.95 14.37 26.70
CA ARG A 522 -11.44 13.59 25.56
C ARG A 522 -11.37 14.42 24.28
N SER A 523 -10.68 13.92 23.25
CA SER A 523 -10.80 14.46 21.89
C SER A 523 -12.16 14.14 21.29
N SER A 524 -12.66 15.01 20.42
CA SER A 524 -13.82 14.71 19.57
C SER A 524 -13.57 13.46 18.72
N ARG A 525 -14.57 12.59 18.58
CA ARG A 525 -14.51 11.39 17.73
C ARG A 525 -15.26 11.52 16.41
N GLY A 526 -15.81 12.71 16.12
CA GLY A 526 -16.54 12.99 14.89
C GLY A 526 -17.31 14.32 14.97
N PRO A 527 -17.95 14.74 13.87
CA PRO A 527 -18.59 16.06 13.78
C PRO A 527 -19.69 16.31 14.82
N SER A 528 -20.26 15.25 15.41
CA SER A 528 -21.35 15.30 16.39
C SER A 528 -20.90 15.09 17.85
N ASP A 529 -19.61 14.84 18.11
CA ASP A 529 -19.08 14.60 19.47
C ASP A 529 -18.29 15.83 19.92
N ALA A 530 -18.78 16.54 20.94
CA ALA A 530 -18.06 17.65 21.53
C ALA A 530 -16.91 17.12 22.38
N GLY A 531 -15.67 17.38 21.93
CA GLY A 531 -14.47 17.12 22.73
C GLY A 531 -14.43 18.00 23.97
N GLU A 532 -13.68 17.55 24.98
CA GLU A 532 -13.34 18.39 26.13
C GLU A 532 -12.24 19.40 25.73
N PRO A 533 -12.17 20.57 26.39
CA PRO A 533 -11.12 21.55 26.15
C PRO A 533 -9.72 20.90 26.16
N PHE A 534 -8.89 21.24 25.18
CA PHE A 534 -7.55 20.70 24.97
C PHE A 534 -7.48 19.19 24.64
N GLY A 535 -8.62 18.53 24.46
CA GLY A 535 -8.69 17.10 24.10
C GLY A 535 -8.12 16.81 22.72
N GLN A 536 -8.37 17.67 21.73
CA GLN A 536 -7.86 17.49 20.37
C GLN A 536 -6.34 17.72 20.31
N GLU A 537 -5.85 18.73 21.02
CA GLU A 537 -4.45 19.11 21.13
C GLU A 537 -3.63 17.99 21.81
N ALA A 538 -4.18 17.40 22.88
CA ALA A 538 -3.61 16.20 23.52
C ALA A 538 -3.49 15.03 22.53
N HIS A 539 -4.53 14.80 21.73
CA HIS A 539 -4.56 13.74 20.73
C HIS A 539 -3.58 14.01 19.56
N ASP A 540 -3.48 15.25 19.10
CA ASP A 540 -2.55 15.66 18.05
C ASP A 540 -1.09 15.55 18.51
N LEU A 541 -0.80 15.89 19.78
CA LEU A 541 0.51 15.70 20.38
C LEU A 541 0.87 14.21 20.44
N ALA A 542 -0.05 13.37 20.91
CA ALA A 542 0.13 11.91 20.95
C ALA A 542 0.35 11.32 19.54
N ASN A 543 -0.41 11.75 18.53
CA ASN A 543 -0.17 11.36 17.13
C ASN A 543 1.20 11.79 16.64
N ARG A 544 1.58 13.05 16.89
CA ARG A 544 2.86 13.61 16.44
C ARG A 544 4.05 12.90 17.07
N ARG A 545 3.99 12.65 18.38
CA ARG A 545 5.10 12.08 19.14
C ARG A 545 5.15 10.57 19.00
N CYS A 546 4.02 9.86 19.11
CA CYS A 546 4.00 8.42 19.34
C CYS A 546 3.59 7.57 18.14
N MET A 547 2.83 8.07 17.16
CA MET A 547 2.32 7.25 16.05
C MET A 547 3.45 6.53 15.27
N GLN A 548 3.34 5.19 15.16
CA GLN A 548 4.30 4.30 14.48
C GLN A 548 5.74 4.32 15.02
N ARG A 549 5.92 4.79 16.25
CA ARG A 549 7.21 4.81 16.93
C ARG A 549 7.51 3.48 17.59
N ASP A 550 8.78 3.13 17.59
CA ASP A 550 9.31 2.19 18.58
C ASP A 550 9.29 2.88 19.94
N VAL A 551 8.66 2.22 20.91
CA VAL A 551 8.45 2.68 22.28
C VAL A 551 8.80 1.56 23.25
N GLU A 552 8.94 1.91 24.52
CA GLU A 552 8.96 0.94 25.61
C GLU A 552 7.71 1.13 26.46
N ILE A 553 7.11 0.05 26.94
CA ILE A 553 5.94 0.11 27.81
C ILE A 553 6.19 -0.62 29.12
N ASP A 554 5.67 -0.07 30.21
CA ASP A 554 5.54 -0.75 31.50
C ASP A 554 4.06 -1.02 31.73
N VAL A 555 3.68 -2.28 31.96
CA VAL A 555 2.28 -2.66 32.21
C VAL A 555 2.07 -2.92 33.69
N GLU A 556 1.12 -2.21 34.29
CA GLU A 556 0.86 -2.25 35.73
C GLU A 556 -0.34 -3.13 36.06
N THR A 557 -1.45 -2.96 35.33
CA THR A 557 -2.71 -3.67 35.55
C THR A 557 -3.59 -3.64 34.29
N ILE A 558 -4.85 -4.08 34.38
CA ILE A 558 -5.86 -3.99 33.33
C ILE A 558 -7.14 -3.33 33.85
N ASP A 559 -7.86 -2.63 32.97
CA ASP A 559 -9.19 -2.11 33.22
C ASP A 559 -10.28 -3.19 33.07
N LYS A 560 -11.54 -2.83 33.38
CA LYS A 560 -12.69 -3.75 33.32
C LYS A 560 -13.06 -4.22 31.90
N VAL A 561 -12.51 -3.59 30.86
CA VAL A 561 -12.79 -3.90 29.45
C VAL A 561 -11.58 -4.47 28.71
N GLY A 562 -10.49 -4.80 29.41
CA GLY A 562 -9.30 -5.41 28.84
C GLY A 562 -8.27 -4.42 28.27
N GLY A 563 -8.37 -3.13 28.62
CA GLY A 563 -7.30 -2.15 28.40
C GLY A 563 -6.18 -2.34 29.41
N PHE A 564 -4.93 -2.30 28.95
CA PHE A 564 -3.74 -2.42 29.80
C PHE A 564 -3.37 -1.04 30.34
N ILE A 565 -3.36 -0.88 31.65
CA ILE A 565 -2.99 0.36 32.32
C ILE A 565 -1.49 0.33 32.58
N GLY A 566 -0.78 1.40 32.21
CA GLY A 566 0.66 1.45 32.37
C GLY A 566 1.31 2.71 31.81
N SER A 567 2.64 2.69 31.71
CA SER A 567 3.43 3.83 31.24
C SER A 567 3.99 3.58 29.84
N LEU A 568 4.05 4.63 29.02
CA LEU A 568 4.63 4.61 27.67
C LEU A 568 5.85 5.51 27.62
N TYR A 569 6.95 4.98 27.10
CA TYR A 569 8.21 5.69 26.96
C TYR A 569 8.63 5.79 25.51
N ILE A 570 8.95 7.00 25.10
CA ILE A 570 9.48 7.29 23.77
C ILE A 570 10.83 7.97 23.92
N ASN A 571 11.86 7.42 23.29
CA ASN A 571 13.24 7.90 23.45
C ASN A 571 13.66 8.02 24.93
N LYS A 572 13.24 7.06 25.77
CA LYS A 572 13.44 7.02 27.24
C LYS A 572 12.69 8.08 28.06
N GLU A 573 11.88 8.91 27.42
CA GLU A 573 11.05 9.93 28.07
C GLU A 573 9.65 9.37 28.35
N ASN A 574 9.13 9.60 29.56
CA ASN A 574 7.78 9.18 29.93
C ASN A 574 6.74 10.08 29.25
N PHE A 575 5.94 9.51 28.35
CA PHE A 575 4.96 10.28 27.60
C PHE A 575 3.83 10.84 28.47
N THR A 576 3.54 10.21 29.63
CA THR A 576 2.60 10.75 30.63
C THR A 576 3.10 12.08 31.17
N THR A 577 4.38 12.17 31.52
CA THR A 577 5.03 13.40 31.97
C THR A 577 4.96 14.49 30.89
N VAL A 578 5.18 14.15 29.62
CA VAL A 578 5.06 15.09 28.49
C VAL A 578 3.64 15.67 28.39
N LEU A 579 2.59 14.85 28.55
CA LEU A 579 1.21 15.35 28.53
C LEU A 579 0.92 16.30 29.69
N LEU A 580 1.45 16.01 30.88
CA LEU A 580 1.28 16.85 32.06
C LEU A 580 2.00 18.19 31.89
N GLU A 581 3.24 18.20 31.42
CA GLU A 581 4.05 19.42 31.21
C GLU A 581 3.50 20.36 30.14
N GLU A 582 2.79 19.82 29.16
CA GLU A 582 2.10 20.61 28.13
C GLU A 582 0.69 21.06 28.58
N GLY A 583 0.26 20.68 29.78
CA GLY A 583 -1.06 21.02 30.31
C GLY A 583 -2.20 20.29 29.60
N PHE A 584 -1.93 19.10 29.03
CA PHE A 584 -2.88 18.28 28.29
C PHE A 584 -3.38 17.06 29.08
N ALA A 585 -3.10 17.02 30.38
CA ALA A 585 -3.65 16.06 31.31
C ALA A 585 -3.64 16.62 32.74
N THR A 586 -4.41 15.99 33.62
CA THR A 586 -4.38 16.22 35.07
C THR A 586 -3.93 14.96 35.80
N VAL A 587 -3.29 15.10 36.96
CA VAL A 587 -2.83 13.97 37.76
C VAL A 587 -4.02 13.27 38.41
N HIS A 588 -4.08 11.95 38.28
CA HIS A 588 -5.01 11.11 39.03
C HIS A 588 -4.28 10.46 40.20
N ALA A 589 -4.30 11.11 41.36
CA ALA A 589 -3.46 10.81 42.54
C ALA A 589 -3.33 9.30 42.85
N TYR A 590 -4.45 8.61 43.06
CA TYR A 590 -4.46 7.16 43.37
C TYR A 590 -3.76 6.31 42.29
N SER A 591 -3.94 6.65 41.01
CA SER A 591 -3.31 5.90 39.92
C SER A 591 -1.84 6.28 39.76
N ALA A 592 -1.46 7.50 40.11
CA ALA A 592 -0.08 7.99 40.05
C ALA A 592 0.77 7.40 41.18
N GLU A 593 0.16 7.15 42.34
CA GLU A 593 0.79 6.39 43.43
C GLU A 593 1.02 4.94 43.03
N GLN A 594 0.01 4.29 42.43
CA GLN A 594 0.13 2.90 41.97
C GLN A 594 1.18 2.71 40.87
N SER A 595 1.37 3.70 40.00
CA SER A 595 2.39 3.64 38.96
C SER A 595 3.81 3.83 39.49
N GLY A 596 3.97 4.37 40.71
CA GLY A 596 5.27 4.73 41.28
C GLY A 596 5.86 6.03 40.72
N HIS A 597 5.07 6.80 39.94
CA HIS A 597 5.50 8.05 39.31
C HIS A 597 4.86 9.31 39.92
N ALA A 598 4.15 9.20 41.04
CA ALA A 598 3.42 10.31 41.67
C ALA A 598 4.23 11.62 41.78
N ASN A 599 5.43 11.57 42.35
CA ASN A 599 6.28 12.75 42.53
C ASN A 599 6.65 13.43 41.20
N GLU A 600 6.93 12.62 40.16
CA GLU A 600 7.25 13.12 38.83
C GLU A 600 6.02 13.77 38.18
N TYR A 601 4.85 13.15 38.30
CA TYR A 601 3.61 13.60 37.70
C TYR A 601 3.09 14.90 38.35
N PHE A 602 3.08 14.99 39.68
CA PHE A 602 2.71 16.23 40.37
C PHE A 602 3.66 17.38 40.06
N ALA A 603 4.97 17.10 39.99
CA ALA A 603 5.94 18.13 39.60
C ALA A 603 5.74 18.61 38.15
N ALA A 604 5.41 17.71 37.23
CA ALA A 604 5.13 18.05 35.83
C ALA A 604 3.85 18.88 35.68
N GLU A 605 2.78 18.52 36.40
CA GLU A 605 1.53 19.28 36.45
C GLU A 605 1.75 20.68 37.03
N GLN A 606 2.50 20.79 38.13
CA GLN A 606 2.82 22.09 38.73
C GLN A 606 3.58 22.98 37.74
N ARG A 607 4.55 22.44 36.99
CA ARG A 607 5.24 23.19 35.93
C ARG A 607 4.27 23.72 34.88
N ALA A 608 3.24 22.96 34.51
CA ALA A 608 2.24 23.39 33.53
C ALA A 608 1.29 24.46 34.10
N LYS A 609 0.91 24.35 35.39
CA LYS A 609 0.17 25.38 36.13
C LYS A 609 0.94 26.70 36.18
N ASP A 610 2.19 26.65 36.61
CA ASP A 610 3.07 27.83 36.70
C ASP A 610 3.25 28.50 35.33
N ALA A 611 3.34 27.70 34.26
CA ALA A 611 3.48 28.18 32.88
C ALA A 611 2.15 28.52 32.19
N ARG A 612 0.99 28.35 32.84
CA ARG A 612 -0.35 28.59 32.29
C ARG A 612 -0.59 27.89 30.94
N LYS A 613 -0.15 26.64 30.84
CA LYS A 613 -0.27 25.85 29.61
C LYS A 613 -1.57 25.04 29.58
N GLY A 614 -2.17 24.93 28.38
CA GLY A 614 -3.29 24.03 28.12
C GLY A 614 -4.47 24.24 29.08
N LEU A 615 -4.86 23.16 29.76
CA LEU A 615 -5.92 23.15 30.78
C LEU A 615 -5.73 24.22 31.87
N TRP A 616 -4.50 24.67 32.10
CA TRP A 616 -4.15 25.65 33.13
C TRP A 616 -4.06 27.09 32.63
N HIS A 617 -4.48 27.40 31.40
CA HIS A 617 -4.40 28.77 30.86
C HIS A 617 -5.14 29.80 31.73
N ASP A 618 -6.28 29.41 32.32
CA ASP A 618 -7.09 30.23 33.24
C ASP A 618 -6.85 29.90 34.73
N TRP A 619 -5.77 29.19 35.06
CA TRP A 619 -5.51 28.78 36.45
C TRP A 619 -5.23 29.99 37.35
N ASP A 620 -5.92 30.06 38.49
CA ASP A 620 -5.72 31.09 39.51
C ASP A 620 -5.29 30.46 40.84
N PRO A 621 -4.03 30.68 41.29
CA PRO A 621 -3.53 30.13 42.54
C PRO A 621 -4.27 30.67 43.77
N VAL A 622 -4.86 31.86 43.71
CA VAL A 622 -5.63 32.42 44.84
C VAL A 622 -6.96 31.69 44.99
N LYS A 623 -7.59 31.32 43.88
CA LYS A 623 -8.83 30.54 43.88
C LYS A 623 -8.60 29.10 44.32
N GLU A 624 -7.52 28.45 43.85
CA GLU A 624 -7.16 27.10 44.31
C GLU A 624 -6.72 27.09 45.77
N ALA A 625 -6.00 28.12 46.24
CA ALA A 625 -5.65 28.26 47.65
C ALA A 625 -6.86 28.53 48.53
N ALA A 626 -7.86 29.30 48.07
CA ALA A 626 -9.12 29.49 48.80
C ALA A 626 -9.97 28.21 48.86
N GLU A 627 -10.05 27.45 47.75
CA GLU A 627 -10.71 26.14 47.71
C GLU A 627 -9.96 25.09 48.56
N ALA A 628 -8.62 25.17 48.63
CA ALA A 628 -7.79 24.35 49.49
C ALA A 628 -7.84 24.77 50.97
N GLU A 629 -7.92 26.05 51.29
CA GLU A 629 -8.13 26.58 52.65
C GLU A 629 -9.55 26.26 53.14
N GLU A 630 -10.58 26.28 52.28
CA GLU A 630 -11.92 25.77 52.63
C GLU A 630 -11.91 24.25 52.86
N ALA A 631 -11.09 23.50 52.13
CA ALA A 631 -10.90 22.06 52.35
C ALA A 631 -10.01 21.71 53.57
N GLU A 632 -9.03 22.56 53.91
CA GLU A 632 -8.16 22.43 55.08
C GLU A 632 -8.85 22.92 56.36
N ALA A 633 -9.68 23.97 56.29
CA ALA A 633 -10.51 24.43 57.40
C ALA A 633 -11.59 23.38 57.78
N ALA A 634 -12.00 22.54 56.83
CA ALA A 634 -12.84 21.37 57.09
C ALA A 634 -12.09 20.18 57.73
N ASN A 635 -10.74 20.14 57.65
CA ASN A 635 -9.89 19.05 58.14
C ASN A 635 -9.03 19.42 59.38
N GLY A 636 -9.09 20.66 59.84
CA GLY A 636 -8.28 21.20 60.94
C GLY A 636 -8.71 20.81 62.36
N ALA A 637 -9.09 19.56 62.61
CA ALA A 637 -9.34 19.05 63.96
C ALA A 637 -8.95 17.58 64.11
N ALA A 638 -7.71 17.22 63.79
CA ALA A 638 -7.15 15.92 64.15
C ALA A 638 -5.61 15.98 64.31
N THR A 639 -5.14 16.10 65.54
CA THR A 639 -3.79 15.65 65.93
C THR A 639 -3.92 14.50 66.90
N GLY A 640 -3.49 13.29 66.49
CA GLY A 640 -3.35 12.13 67.37
C GLY A 640 -3.44 10.77 66.66
N THR A 641 -2.27 10.24 66.29
CA THR A 641 -1.87 8.81 66.22
C THR A 641 -2.89 7.68 65.93
N GLU A 642 -2.59 6.97 64.83
CA GLU A 642 -2.75 5.52 64.51
C GLU A 642 -4.04 4.74 64.84
N SER A 643 -4.47 3.98 63.82
CA SER A 643 -5.36 2.80 63.81
C SER A 643 -6.84 3.02 64.14
N ASP A 644 -7.63 3.40 63.14
CA ASP A 644 -8.72 2.60 62.56
C ASP A 644 -9.35 3.40 61.42
N ALA A 645 -9.88 2.71 60.41
CA ALA A 645 -10.40 3.33 59.19
C ALA A 645 -11.41 4.46 59.49
N ALA A 646 -11.05 5.70 59.16
CA ALA A 646 -11.95 6.84 59.24
C ALA A 646 -13.00 6.79 58.11
N PRO A 647 -14.25 7.24 58.36
CA PRO A 647 -15.37 7.03 57.46
C PRO A 647 -15.24 7.90 56.21
N ALA A 648 -15.48 7.32 55.04
CA ALA A 648 -15.64 8.07 53.81
C ALA A 648 -16.75 9.12 54.00
N GLN A 649 -16.53 10.38 53.58
CA GLN A 649 -17.62 11.35 53.52
C GLN A 649 -18.69 10.86 52.54
N ARG A 650 -19.96 10.93 52.95
CA ARG A 650 -21.10 10.55 52.10
C ARG A 650 -21.08 11.35 50.79
N ARG A 651 -21.22 10.64 49.68
CA ARG A 651 -21.20 11.21 48.32
C ARG A 651 -22.37 12.18 48.12
N LYS A 652 -22.06 13.40 47.69
CA LYS A 652 -23.02 14.41 47.25
C LYS A 652 -23.12 14.37 45.73
N ASP A 653 -23.97 13.52 45.18
CA ASP A 653 -24.18 13.34 43.73
C ASP A 653 -25.69 13.38 43.47
N TYR A 654 -26.22 14.60 43.40
CA TYR A 654 -27.63 14.86 43.18
C TYR A 654 -27.93 14.91 41.69
N ARG A 655 -28.96 14.16 41.27
CA ARG A 655 -29.40 14.09 39.87
C ARG A 655 -30.91 14.19 39.81
N ASP A 656 -31.41 15.03 38.93
CA ASP A 656 -32.83 15.05 38.60
C ASP A 656 -33.18 13.75 37.85
N VAL A 657 -34.17 13.01 38.34
CA VAL A 657 -34.55 11.70 37.82
C VAL A 657 -36.07 11.51 37.80
N MET A 658 -36.51 10.56 36.99
CA MET A 658 -37.87 10.02 36.99
C MET A 658 -37.79 8.50 37.12
N VAL A 659 -38.60 7.92 38.02
CA VAL A 659 -38.74 6.46 38.14
C VAL A 659 -39.67 5.99 37.02
N THR A 660 -39.17 5.10 36.15
CA THR A 660 -39.93 4.59 35.01
C THR A 660 -40.45 3.17 35.20
N TYR A 661 -39.85 2.41 36.11
CA TYR A 661 -40.29 1.06 36.42
C TYR A 661 -39.81 0.64 37.81
N ILE A 662 -40.63 -0.15 38.50
CA ILE A 662 -40.31 -0.81 39.76
C ILE A 662 -40.55 -2.30 39.53
N ASP A 663 -39.52 -3.12 39.77
CA ASP A 663 -39.61 -4.56 39.63
C ASP A 663 -40.48 -5.13 40.77
N PRO A 664 -41.63 -5.76 40.48
CA PRO A 664 -42.58 -6.21 41.51
C PRO A 664 -42.03 -7.35 42.37
N THR A 665 -40.97 -8.03 41.92
CA THR A 665 -40.38 -9.19 42.62
C THR A 665 -39.17 -8.81 43.46
N SER A 666 -38.67 -7.59 43.35
CA SER A 666 -37.42 -7.18 44.01
C SER A 666 -37.36 -5.72 44.46
N ALA A 667 -38.39 -4.92 44.17
CA ALA A 667 -38.43 -3.47 44.40
C ALA A 667 -37.26 -2.68 43.77
N LYS A 668 -36.55 -3.28 42.81
CA LYS A 668 -35.49 -2.60 42.07
C LYS A 668 -36.08 -1.58 41.11
N LEU A 669 -35.40 -0.44 40.96
CA LEU A 669 -35.87 0.70 40.21
C LEU A 669 -35.19 0.78 38.84
N LYS A 670 -35.91 1.39 37.91
CA LYS A 670 -35.37 1.92 36.65
C LYS A 670 -35.55 3.43 36.66
N LEU A 671 -34.45 4.15 36.44
CA LEU A 671 -34.43 5.61 36.45
C LEU A 671 -34.09 6.16 35.08
N GLN A 672 -34.76 7.22 34.67
CA GLN A 672 -34.30 8.13 33.62
C GLN A 672 -33.72 9.39 34.28
N GLN A 673 -32.54 9.81 33.84
CA GLN A 673 -31.96 11.08 34.30
C GLN A 673 -32.53 12.25 33.49
N ILE A 674 -33.22 13.17 34.18
CA ILE A 674 -33.85 14.35 33.57
C ILE A 674 -32.74 15.28 33.05
N GLY A 675 -32.88 15.72 31.80
CA GLY A 675 -31.94 16.64 31.15
C GLY A 675 -31.87 16.41 29.64
N THR A 676 -30.66 16.50 29.07
CA THR A 676 -30.45 16.35 27.62
C THR A 676 -30.84 14.95 27.12
N GLY A 677 -30.68 13.91 27.95
CA GLY A 677 -31.03 12.53 27.61
C GLY A 677 -32.53 12.31 27.41
N THR A 678 -33.35 12.84 28.33
CA THR A 678 -34.82 12.78 28.22
C THR A 678 -35.36 13.60 27.05
N ASN A 679 -34.78 14.76 26.76
CA ASN A 679 -35.18 15.56 25.59
C ASN A 679 -34.89 14.82 24.27
N ALA A 680 -33.69 14.23 24.16
CA ALA A 680 -33.32 13.41 23.00
C ALA A 680 -34.17 12.15 22.90
N LEU A 681 -34.60 11.56 24.02
CA LEU A 681 -35.53 10.44 24.03
C LEU A 681 -36.90 10.85 23.50
N THR A 682 -37.44 12.00 23.92
CA THR A 682 -38.73 12.51 23.42
C THR A 682 -38.69 12.74 21.90
N GLU A 683 -37.63 13.37 21.40
CA GLU A 683 -37.42 13.57 19.96
C GLU A 683 -37.30 12.24 19.21
N LEU A 684 -36.50 11.31 19.76
CA LEU A 684 -36.33 9.98 19.19
C LEU A 684 -37.66 9.23 19.15
N MET A 685 -38.44 9.21 20.23
CA MET A 685 -39.71 8.49 20.30
C MET A 685 -40.76 9.09 19.37
N SER A 686 -40.76 10.42 19.15
CA SER A 686 -41.59 11.06 18.13
C SER A 686 -41.24 10.58 16.72
N ALA A 687 -39.95 10.56 16.39
CA ALA A 687 -39.47 10.04 15.11
C ALA A 687 -39.70 8.53 14.96
N PHE A 688 -39.57 7.78 16.06
CA PHE A 688 -39.75 6.33 16.12
C PHE A 688 -41.21 5.96 15.85
N ARG A 689 -42.15 6.61 16.55
CA ARG A 689 -43.59 6.45 16.30
C ARG A 689 -43.95 6.78 14.85
N THR A 690 -43.47 7.91 14.34
CA THR A 690 -43.69 8.32 12.93
C THR A 690 -43.19 7.27 11.94
N PHE A 691 -42.01 6.70 12.21
CA PHE A 691 -41.43 5.66 11.37
C PHE A 691 -42.27 4.37 11.37
N HIS A 692 -42.72 3.91 12.54
CA HIS A 692 -43.41 2.64 12.70
C HIS A 692 -44.90 2.66 12.31
N ILE A 693 -45.54 3.84 12.24
CA ILE A 693 -46.90 4.04 11.70
C ILE A 693 -46.94 3.87 10.18
N ASN A 694 -45.83 4.13 9.48
CA ASN A 694 -45.79 3.96 8.03
C ASN A 694 -45.77 2.47 7.64
N LYS A 695 -46.83 1.99 6.96
CA LYS A 695 -46.96 0.60 6.49
C LYS A 695 -45.79 0.12 5.62
N ALA A 696 -45.08 1.03 4.94
CA ALA A 696 -43.90 0.66 4.16
C ALA A 696 -42.74 0.11 5.03
N ASN A 697 -42.76 0.39 6.34
CA ASN A 697 -41.76 -0.03 7.31
C ASN A 697 -42.21 -1.24 8.16
N ASP A 698 -43.29 -1.90 7.76
CA ASP A 698 -43.81 -3.11 8.43
C ASP A 698 -43.01 -4.36 8.02
N THR A 699 -41.73 -4.37 8.39
CA THR A 699 -40.81 -5.46 8.07
C THR A 699 -40.72 -6.45 9.23
N PRO A 700 -41.08 -7.73 9.04
CA PRO A 700 -40.96 -8.74 10.09
C PRO A 700 -39.49 -9.07 10.40
N LEU A 701 -39.24 -9.73 11.53
CA LEU A 701 -37.90 -10.23 11.86
C LEU A 701 -37.40 -11.20 10.76
N PRO A 702 -36.12 -11.14 10.36
CA PRO A 702 -35.55 -12.02 9.32
C PRO A 702 -35.39 -13.48 9.76
N GLY A 703 -35.70 -13.80 11.02
CA GLY A 703 -35.62 -15.12 11.61
C GLY A 703 -35.82 -15.06 13.13
N PRO A 704 -35.67 -16.20 13.83
CA PRO A 704 -35.84 -16.25 15.28
C PRO A 704 -34.88 -15.30 16.01
N PRO A 705 -35.38 -14.39 16.87
CA PRO A 705 -34.53 -13.46 17.61
C PRO A 705 -33.62 -14.19 18.60
N LYS A 706 -32.46 -13.62 18.93
CA LYS A 706 -31.51 -14.15 19.90
C LYS A 706 -31.43 -13.25 21.12
N ALA A 707 -31.12 -13.85 22.28
CA ALA A 707 -30.82 -13.09 23.47
C ALA A 707 -29.67 -12.12 23.19
N GLY A 708 -29.89 -10.83 23.47
CA GLY A 708 -28.97 -9.75 23.16
C GLY A 708 -29.34 -8.91 21.95
N ASP A 709 -30.21 -9.39 21.05
CA ASP A 709 -30.61 -8.67 19.84
C ASP A 709 -31.41 -7.41 20.18
N TRP A 710 -31.13 -6.33 19.46
CA TRP A 710 -31.89 -5.09 19.55
C TRP A 710 -33.04 -5.13 18.54
N VAL A 711 -34.24 -4.82 19.01
CA VAL A 711 -35.48 -4.89 18.23
C VAL A 711 -36.34 -3.66 18.50
N ALA A 712 -37.21 -3.34 17.56
CA ALA A 712 -38.38 -2.52 17.86
C ALA A 712 -39.47 -3.46 18.39
N ALA A 713 -40.06 -3.14 19.52
CA ALA A 713 -41.12 -3.94 20.16
C ALA A 713 -42.36 -3.08 20.34
N GLN A 714 -43.53 -3.63 20.01
CA GLN A 714 -44.80 -2.97 20.21
C GLN A 714 -45.31 -3.24 21.63
N PHE A 715 -45.37 -2.19 22.45
CA PHE A 715 -45.82 -2.29 23.83
C PHE A 715 -47.31 -2.57 23.90
N THR A 716 -47.70 -3.53 24.73
CA THR A 716 -49.08 -4.04 24.75
C THR A 716 -50.09 -3.06 25.39
N GLU A 717 -49.63 -2.18 26.27
CA GLU A 717 -50.48 -1.26 27.02
C GLU A 717 -50.98 -0.08 26.18
N ASP A 718 -50.11 0.51 25.34
CA ASP A 718 -50.43 1.67 24.51
C ASP A 718 -50.46 1.38 22.99
N GLY A 719 -49.95 0.22 22.57
CA GLY A 719 -49.84 -0.18 21.17
C GLY A 719 -48.74 0.55 20.39
N ASP A 720 -47.87 1.30 21.06
CA ASP A 720 -46.78 2.05 20.44
C ASP A 720 -45.49 1.23 20.34
N TRP A 721 -44.61 1.65 19.45
CA TRP A 721 -43.33 0.97 19.23
C TRP A 721 -42.24 1.63 20.05
N TYR A 722 -41.39 0.80 20.65
CA TYR A 722 -40.27 1.21 21.49
C TYR A 722 -39.00 0.45 21.13
N ARG A 723 -37.85 1.01 21.53
CA ARG A 723 -36.58 0.29 21.45
C ARG A 723 -36.52 -0.74 22.56
N ALA A 724 -36.20 -1.98 22.21
CA ALA A 724 -36.10 -3.07 23.16
C ALA A 724 -34.91 -3.98 22.85
N LYS A 725 -34.55 -4.79 23.84
CA LYS A 725 -33.52 -5.82 23.73
C LYS A 725 -34.10 -7.16 24.13
N VAL A 726 -33.85 -8.18 23.33
CA VAL A 726 -34.34 -9.54 23.59
C VAL A 726 -33.56 -10.12 24.76
N ARG A 727 -34.27 -10.50 25.83
CA ARG A 727 -33.71 -11.17 27.01
C ARG A 727 -33.67 -12.68 26.82
N ARG A 728 -34.80 -13.25 26.37
CA ARG A 728 -34.98 -14.69 26.15
C ARG A 728 -35.93 -14.93 24.97
N ASN A 729 -35.72 -16.00 24.22
CA ASN A 729 -36.59 -16.40 23.11
C ASN A 729 -37.18 -17.79 23.38
N ASP A 730 -38.50 -17.91 23.33
CA ASP A 730 -39.25 -19.16 23.32
C ASP A 730 -39.63 -19.48 21.86
N ARG A 731 -38.83 -20.35 21.24
CA ARG A 731 -38.97 -20.71 19.82
C ARG A 731 -40.17 -21.59 19.54
N GLU A 732 -40.65 -22.34 20.52
CA GLU A 732 -41.79 -23.24 20.35
C GLU A 732 -43.10 -22.45 20.29
N LYS A 733 -43.16 -21.36 21.06
CA LYS A 733 -44.31 -20.45 21.11
C LYS A 733 -44.21 -19.23 20.20
N GLU A 734 -43.10 -19.09 19.47
CA GLU A 734 -42.76 -17.90 18.66
C GLU A 734 -42.91 -16.59 19.46
N GLN A 735 -42.43 -16.61 20.70
CA GLN A 735 -42.50 -15.49 21.62
C GLN A 735 -41.11 -15.13 22.13
N ALA A 736 -40.87 -13.84 22.42
CA ALA A 736 -39.64 -13.39 23.04
C ALA A 736 -39.95 -12.48 24.22
N GLU A 737 -39.21 -12.66 25.31
CA GLU A 737 -39.17 -11.74 26.44
C GLU A 737 -38.25 -10.59 26.05
N VAL A 738 -38.78 -9.37 26.03
CA VAL A 738 -38.06 -8.15 25.67
C VAL A 738 -37.96 -7.22 26.87
N VAL A 739 -36.88 -6.46 26.95
CA VAL A 739 -36.70 -5.37 27.92
C VAL A 739 -36.66 -4.07 27.14
N TYR A 740 -37.57 -3.14 27.46
CA TYR A 740 -37.60 -1.80 26.90
C TYR A 740 -36.39 -1.02 27.41
N ILE A 741 -35.41 -0.77 26.55
CA ILE A 741 -34.10 -0.28 26.99
C ILE A 741 -34.13 1.17 27.50
N ASP A 742 -35.19 1.90 27.18
CA ASP A 742 -35.35 3.30 27.57
C ASP A 742 -36.21 3.47 28.83
N TYR A 743 -37.03 2.49 29.20
CA TYR A 743 -37.97 2.55 30.34
C TYR A 743 -37.73 1.45 31.39
N GLY A 744 -37.12 0.34 30.97
CA GLY A 744 -36.58 -0.72 31.80
C GLY A 744 -37.57 -1.83 32.17
N ASN A 745 -38.87 -1.64 31.92
CA ASN A 745 -39.89 -2.69 32.02
C ASN A 745 -39.70 -3.78 30.96
N SER A 746 -40.32 -4.95 31.18
CA SER A 746 -40.23 -6.11 30.30
C SER A 746 -41.57 -6.78 30.08
N GLU A 747 -41.76 -7.41 28.92
CA GLU A 747 -42.94 -8.23 28.63
C GLU A 747 -42.60 -9.36 27.64
N ILE A 748 -43.50 -10.33 27.52
CA ILE A 748 -43.39 -11.43 26.57
C ILE A 748 -44.27 -11.12 25.36
N LEU A 749 -43.63 -10.94 24.20
CA LEU A 749 -44.31 -10.58 22.95
C LEU A 749 -44.23 -11.71 21.91
N PRO A 750 -45.27 -11.91 21.09
CA PRO A 750 -45.14 -12.73 19.88
C PRO A 750 -44.16 -12.06 18.91
N TRP A 751 -43.45 -12.85 18.10
CA TRP A 751 -42.51 -12.31 17.10
C TRP A 751 -43.17 -11.35 16.10
N ALA A 752 -44.48 -11.49 15.89
CA ALA A 752 -45.27 -10.57 15.05
C ALA A 752 -45.31 -9.13 15.59
N SER A 753 -45.12 -8.94 16.90
CA SER A 753 -45.04 -7.63 17.56
C SER A 753 -43.61 -7.10 17.66
N LEU A 754 -42.67 -7.72 16.93
CA LEU A 754 -41.26 -7.34 16.89
C LEU A 754 -40.83 -6.99 15.45
N ARG A 755 -39.99 -5.96 15.31
CA ARG A 755 -39.37 -5.58 14.04
C ARG A 755 -37.85 -5.39 14.20
N PRO A 756 -37.06 -5.53 13.13
CA PRO A 756 -35.63 -5.25 13.17
C PRO A 756 -35.36 -3.78 13.49
N LEU A 757 -34.38 -3.50 14.36
CA LEU A 757 -33.93 -2.15 14.67
C LEU A 757 -32.63 -1.83 13.90
N THR A 758 -32.74 -1.66 12.58
CA THR A 758 -31.60 -1.52 11.66
C THR A 758 -31.29 -0.08 11.26
N GLN A 759 -32.21 0.85 11.51
CA GLN A 759 -32.11 2.24 11.11
C GLN A 759 -31.08 2.96 12.01
N PRO A 760 -30.02 3.57 11.43
CA PRO A 760 -28.96 4.21 12.22
C PRO A 760 -29.48 5.28 13.18
N GLN A 761 -30.51 6.04 12.79
CA GLN A 761 -31.08 7.10 13.64
C GLN A 761 -31.72 6.59 14.94
N PHE A 762 -32.08 5.31 15.02
CA PHE A 762 -32.67 4.70 16.22
C PHE A 762 -31.70 3.81 16.99
N SER A 763 -30.46 3.68 16.50
CA SER A 763 -29.45 2.80 17.08
C SER A 763 -29.00 3.26 18.47
N GLY A 764 -28.47 2.30 19.25
CA GLY A 764 -27.83 2.59 20.54
C GLY A 764 -26.58 3.46 20.47
N GLN A 765 -26.05 3.73 19.26
CA GLN A 765 -24.96 4.68 19.03
C GLN A 765 -25.46 6.12 18.97
N THR A 766 -26.68 6.34 18.46
CA THR A 766 -27.32 7.66 18.33
C THR A 766 -27.85 8.15 19.66
N LEU A 767 -28.57 7.29 20.39
CA LEU A 767 -29.00 7.55 21.76
C LEU A 767 -28.76 6.28 22.59
N ARG A 768 -27.97 6.37 23.65
CA ARG A 768 -27.76 5.24 24.58
C ARG A 768 -29.10 4.82 25.23
N PRO A 769 -29.22 3.58 25.76
CA PRO A 769 -30.35 3.21 26.62
C PRO A 769 -30.58 4.25 27.71
N GLN A 770 -31.80 4.71 27.87
CA GLN A 770 -32.14 5.76 28.84
C GLN A 770 -32.57 5.25 30.21
N ALA A 771 -32.94 3.96 30.34
CA ALA A 771 -33.22 3.36 31.63
C ALA A 771 -31.92 2.92 32.32
N VAL A 772 -31.71 3.41 33.53
CA VAL A 772 -30.57 3.07 34.40
C VAL A 772 -31.05 2.20 35.55
N ASP A 773 -30.33 1.13 35.83
CA ASP A 773 -30.58 0.27 37.00
C ASP A 773 -30.32 1.02 38.31
N ALA A 774 -31.27 0.95 39.24
CA ALA A 774 -31.11 1.53 40.56
C ALA A 774 -31.78 0.72 41.66
N VAL A 775 -31.36 0.96 42.90
CA VAL A 775 -31.96 0.43 44.13
C VAL A 775 -31.99 1.54 45.18
N LEU A 776 -32.93 1.46 46.11
CA LEU A 776 -33.04 2.42 47.19
C LEU A 776 -31.96 2.15 48.26
N SER A 777 -31.12 3.15 48.52
CA SER A 777 -30.07 3.10 49.51
C SER A 777 -30.63 2.87 50.91
N LEU A 778 -29.88 2.11 51.72
CA LEU A 778 -30.15 1.90 53.15
C LEU A 778 -31.51 1.24 53.45
N LEU A 779 -32.12 0.58 52.46
CA LEU A 779 -33.37 -0.16 52.61
C LEU A 779 -33.17 -1.66 52.37
N GLN A 780 -33.83 -2.47 53.19
CA GLN A 780 -34.02 -3.90 53.00
C GLN A 780 -35.53 -4.17 52.93
N PHE A 781 -36.00 -4.57 51.75
CA PHE A 781 -37.41 -4.91 51.51
C PHE A 781 -37.77 -6.28 52.09
N PRO A 782 -39.06 -6.51 52.43
CA PRO A 782 -39.52 -7.79 52.96
C PRO A 782 -39.41 -8.90 51.91
N THR A 783 -39.20 -10.14 52.36
CA THR A 783 -39.15 -11.31 51.48
C THR A 783 -40.50 -12.00 51.31
N SER A 784 -41.49 -11.66 52.15
CA SER A 784 -42.87 -12.12 51.98
C SER A 784 -43.49 -11.45 50.75
N GLU A 785 -44.13 -12.23 49.89
CA GLU A 785 -44.70 -11.73 48.64
C GLU A 785 -45.77 -10.66 48.89
N ASP A 786 -46.68 -10.88 49.84
CA ASP A 786 -47.77 -9.95 50.17
C ASP A 786 -47.22 -8.58 50.64
N TYR A 787 -46.24 -8.59 51.57
CA TYR A 787 -45.64 -7.34 52.05
C TYR A 787 -44.73 -6.67 51.02
N LEU A 788 -44.12 -7.44 50.12
CA LEU A 788 -43.32 -6.87 49.04
C LEU A 788 -44.21 -6.19 48.00
N GLU A 789 -45.38 -6.75 47.71
CA GLU A 789 -46.38 -6.15 46.83
C GLU A 789 -46.87 -4.80 47.39
N ASP A 790 -47.24 -4.76 48.68
CA ASP A 790 -47.62 -3.52 49.37
C ASP A 790 -46.49 -2.48 49.35
N ALA A 791 -45.25 -2.91 49.62
CA ALA A 791 -44.10 -2.02 49.59
C ALA A 791 -43.81 -1.46 48.19
N VAL A 792 -43.92 -2.28 47.14
CA VAL A 792 -43.78 -1.85 45.74
C VAL A 792 -44.90 -0.88 45.37
N GLY A 793 -46.14 -1.15 45.78
CA GLY A 793 -47.28 -0.25 45.58
C GLY A 793 -47.04 1.11 46.22
N PHE A 794 -46.60 1.13 47.47
CA PHE A 794 -46.27 2.37 48.18
C PHE A 794 -45.13 3.14 47.50
N VAL A 795 -44.05 2.46 47.09
CA VAL A 795 -42.95 3.12 46.33
C VAL A 795 -43.49 3.71 45.03
N GLY A 796 -44.39 3.00 44.33
CA GLY A 796 -45.08 3.49 43.14
C GLY A 796 -45.85 4.78 43.40
N ASP A 797 -46.70 4.80 44.43
CA ASP A 797 -47.50 5.98 44.82
C ASP A 797 -46.64 7.19 45.17
N GLN A 798 -45.45 6.97 45.75
CA GLN A 798 -44.50 8.03 46.08
C GLN A 798 -43.64 8.49 44.90
N THR A 799 -43.51 7.71 43.83
CA THR A 799 -42.49 7.97 42.79
C THR A 799 -43.00 8.12 41.36
N PHE A 800 -44.07 7.42 40.97
CA PHE A 800 -44.60 7.54 39.60
C PHE A 800 -45.17 8.92 39.32
N ASP A 801 -45.06 9.37 38.06
CA ASP A 801 -45.49 10.69 37.59
C ASP A 801 -44.88 11.91 38.31
N ARG A 802 -43.77 11.71 39.04
CA ARG A 802 -43.05 12.77 39.74
C ARG A 802 -41.63 12.97 39.20
N GLN A 803 -41.19 14.21 39.18
CA GLN A 803 -39.79 14.56 38.98
C GLN A 803 -39.11 14.61 40.35
N LEU A 804 -38.11 13.75 40.55
CA LEU A 804 -37.43 13.56 41.82
C LEU A 804 -35.97 13.95 41.71
N VAL A 805 -35.30 14.09 42.85
CA VAL A 805 -33.85 14.23 42.92
C VAL A 805 -33.26 13.00 43.60
N ALA A 806 -32.44 12.24 42.89
CA ALA A 806 -31.69 11.14 43.45
C ALA A 806 -30.34 11.64 43.98
N ASN A 807 -30.04 11.42 45.25
CA ASN A 807 -28.65 11.40 45.71
C ASN A 807 -28.07 10.01 45.45
N VAL A 808 -27.05 9.92 44.60
CA VAL A 808 -26.34 8.67 44.31
C VAL A 808 -25.32 8.41 45.42
N ASP A 809 -25.71 7.59 46.39
CA ASP A 809 -24.86 7.25 47.54
C ASP A 809 -23.74 6.27 47.14
N HIS A 810 -24.01 5.36 46.20
CA HIS A 810 -23.04 4.41 45.68
C HIS A 810 -23.37 3.97 44.24
N VAL A 811 -22.36 3.47 43.53
CA VAL A 811 -22.52 2.87 42.20
C VAL A 811 -21.85 1.50 42.23
N ASP A 812 -22.63 0.44 42.06
CA ASP A 812 -22.13 -0.93 42.05
C ASP A 812 -21.25 -1.18 40.80
N GLN A 813 -20.48 -2.27 40.82
CA GLN A 813 -19.53 -2.58 39.76
C GLN A 813 -20.18 -2.81 38.39
N ASP A 814 -21.44 -3.24 38.37
CA ASP A 814 -22.29 -3.48 37.20
C ASP A 814 -22.99 -2.20 36.70
N GLY A 815 -22.86 -1.08 37.42
CA GLY A 815 -23.45 0.20 37.09
C GLY A 815 -24.76 0.51 37.82
N THR A 816 -25.27 -0.38 38.66
CA THR A 816 -26.49 -0.15 39.45
C THR A 816 -26.28 0.99 40.44
N LEU A 817 -27.18 1.98 40.44
CA LEU A 817 -27.13 3.13 41.33
C LEU A 817 -27.81 2.80 42.67
N HIS A 818 -27.14 3.04 43.79
CA HIS A 818 -27.78 3.08 45.11
C HIS A 818 -28.19 4.52 45.38
N VAL A 819 -29.49 4.77 45.49
CA VAL A 819 -30.04 6.13 45.55
C VAL A 819 -30.89 6.40 46.78
N THR A 820 -30.75 7.60 47.33
CA THR A 820 -31.73 8.21 48.23
C THR A 820 -32.57 9.18 47.42
N LEU A 821 -33.88 8.95 47.31
CA LEU A 821 -34.79 9.77 46.51
C LEU A 821 -35.39 10.90 47.34
N LEU A 822 -35.39 12.11 46.77
CA LEU A 822 -35.95 13.32 47.36
C LEU A 822 -37.07 13.83 46.45
N ASP A 823 -38.18 14.22 47.04
CA ASP A 823 -39.22 14.98 46.36
C ASP A 823 -38.91 16.48 46.54
N PRO A 824 -38.59 17.24 45.47
CA PRO A 824 -38.29 18.67 45.58
C PRO A 824 -39.38 19.50 46.27
N SER A 825 -40.63 19.01 46.27
CA SER A 825 -41.77 19.70 46.85
C SER A 825 -41.97 19.40 48.34
N ALA A 826 -41.41 18.30 48.86
CA ALA A 826 -41.65 17.84 50.23
C ALA A 826 -40.36 17.59 51.06
N SER A 827 -39.29 17.10 50.44
CA SER A 827 -38.04 16.73 51.12
C SER A 827 -37.18 17.97 51.44
N LYS A 828 -36.85 18.16 52.72
CA LYS A 828 -35.97 19.26 53.18
C LYS A 828 -34.48 18.88 53.17
N ASN A 829 -34.18 17.62 53.43
CA ASN A 829 -32.85 17.04 53.46
C ASN A 829 -32.96 15.50 53.27
N LEU A 830 -31.85 14.78 53.37
CA LEU A 830 -31.79 13.32 53.19
C LEU A 830 -32.57 12.53 54.25
N ASP A 831 -32.82 13.13 55.42
CA ASP A 831 -33.56 12.51 56.52
C ASP A 831 -35.08 12.62 56.33
N ASN A 832 -35.53 13.49 55.42
CA ASN A 832 -36.92 13.61 54.94
C ASN A 832 -37.06 13.09 53.49
N SER A 833 -36.34 12.02 53.17
CA SER A 833 -36.36 11.39 51.85
C SER A 833 -37.53 10.40 51.71
N ILE A 834 -37.86 10.05 50.46
CA ILE A 834 -38.83 8.99 50.18
C ILE A 834 -38.37 7.67 50.81
N ASN A 835 -37.05 7.43 50.88
CA ASN A 835 -36.49 6.28 51.59
C ASN A 835 -36.86 6.28 53.09
N ALA A 836 -36.89 7.45 53.73
CA ALA A 836 -37.31 7.59 55.12
C ALA A 836 -38.80 7.31 55.30
N ASP A 837 -39.64 7.80 54.38
CA ASP A 837 -41.09 7.54 54.39
C ASP A 837 -41.40 6.05 54.25
N ILE A 838 -40.68 5.34 53.37
CA ILE A 838 -40.81 3.89 53.19
C ILE A 838 -40.50 3.12 54.49
N VAL A 839 -39.50 3.55 55.26
CA VAL A 839 -39.18 2.93 56.56
C VAL A 839 -40.23 3.28 57.61
N HIS A 840 -40.65 4.54 57.67
CA HIS A 840 -41.64 5.03 58.63
C HIS A 840 -43.02 4.39 58.46
N GLU A 841 -43.43 4.04 57.24
CA GLU A 841 -44.68 3.30 56.98
C GLU A 841 -44.53 1.77 57.13
N GLY A 842 -43.35 1.28 57.51
CA GLY A 842 -43.10 -0.16 57.71
C GLY A 842 -43.04 -0.96 56.40
N MET A 843 -42.73 -0.32 55.27
CA MET A 843 -42.64 -0.95 53.94
C MET A 843 -41.25 -1.51 53.65
N ALA A 844 -40.20 -1.03 54.34
CA ALA A 844 -38.85 -1.59 54.36
C ALA A 844 -38.23 -1.42 55.75
N MET A 845 -37.16 -2.17 56.03
CA MET A 845 -36.35 -2.03 57.26
C MET A 845 -34.92 -1.57 56.93
N VAL A 846 -34.16 -1.10 57.92
CA VAL A 846 -32.74 -0.78 57.72
C VAL A 846 -31.94 -2.09 57.61
N PRO A 847 -31.03 -2.23 56.61
CA PRO A 847 -30.24 -3.45 56.44
C PRO A 847 -29.42 -3.79 57.70
N ARG A 848 -29.58 -5.02 58.20
CA ARG A 848 -28.82 -5.48 59.38
C ARG A 848 -27.32 -5.59 59.12
N LYS A 849 -26.92 -5.92 57.88
CA LYS A 849 -25.53 -6.06 57.45
C LYS A 849 -25.15 -4.92 56.50
N LEU A 850 -24.62 -3.85 57.07
CA LEU A 850 -24.18 -2.68 56.30
C LEU A 850 -22.88 -2.97 55.53
N LYS A 851 -22.88 -2.60 54.24
CA LYS A 851 -21.69 -2.48 53.39
C LYS A 851 -20.79 -1.35 53.89
N ALA A 852 -19.52 -1.37 53.46
CA ALA A 852 -18.54 -0.38 53.90
C ALA A 852 -18.95 1.08 53.59
N TRP A 853 -19.59 1.31 52.44
CA TRP A 853 -20.07 2.64 52.05
C TRP A 853 -21.37 3.06 52.78
N GLU A 854 -22.21 2.12 53.22
CA GLU A 854 -23.43 2.45 53.95
C GLU A 854 -23.10 2.97 55.35
N ARG A 855 -22.03 2.46 55.98
CA ARG A 855 -21.53 2.90 57.30
C ARG A 855 -21.06 4.36 57.32
N ALA A 856 -20.81 4.95 56.16
CA ALA A 856 -20.47 6.37 56.02
C ALA A 856 -21.68 7.30 56.26
N SER A 857 -22.92 6.80 56.14
CA SER A 857 -24.15 7.58 56.27
C SER A 857 -24.66 7.63 57.72
N VAL A 858 -23.79 7.97 58.67
CA VAL A 858 -24.05 7.83 60.13
C VAL A 858 -25.33 8.53 60.58
N GLU A 859 -25.52 9.81 60.21
CA GLU A 859 -26.69 10.61 60.63
C GLU A 859 -28.00 10.05 60.05
N THR A 860 -28.05 9.82 58.73
CA THR A 860 -29.25 9.26 58.09
C THR A 860 -29.55 7.83 58.53
N LEU A 861 -28.53 6.99 58.77
CA LEU A 861 -28.74 5.66 59.35
C LEU A 861 -29.34 5.74 60.76
N SER A 862 -28.92 6.72 61.57
CA SER A 862 -29.50 6.94 62.90
C SER A 862 -30.97 7.34 62.78
N ASN A 863 -31.29 8.27 61.88
CA ASN A 863 -32.68 8.70 61.65
C ASN A 863 -33.57 7.55 61.15
N LEU A 864 -33.12 6.78 60.15
CA LEU A 864 -33.88 5.65 59.62
C LEU A 864 -34.15 4.58 60.69
N ARG A 865 -33.21 4.33 61.61
CA ARG A 865 -33.43 3.40 62.73
C ARG A 865 -34.49 3.91 63.70
N THR A 866 -34.50 5.22 64.00
CA THR A 866 -35.56 5.80 64.82
C THR A 866 -36.94 5.65 64.16
N LEU A 867 -37.04 5.89 62.85
CA LEU A 867 -38.28 5.69 62.10
C LEU A 867 -38.69 4.21 62.04
N GLU A 868 -37.74 3.29 61.95
CA GLU A 868 -38.01 1.85 62.02
C GLU A 868 -38.57 1.45 63.39
N ASP A 869 -37.97 1.93 64.48
CA ASP A 869 -38.44 1.66 65.85
C ASP A 869 -39.86 2.22 66.07
N GLU A 870 -40.16 3.39 65.52
CA GLU A 870 -41.52 3.97 65.53
C GLU A 870 -42.50 3.08 64.76
N ALA A 871 -42.17 2.69 63.52
CA ALA A 871 -43.00 1.80 62.70
C ALA A 871 -43.28 0.45 63.38
N LYS A 872 -42.28 -0.11 64.08
CA LYS A 872 -42.43 -1.31 64.92
C LYS A 872 -43.39 -1.10 66.10
N SER A 873 -43.21 -0.01 66.84
CA SER A 873 -44.03 0.30 68.01
C SER A 873 -45.50 0.53 67.65
N GLU A 874 -45.74 1.13 66.49
CA GLU A 874 -47.07 1.43 65.96
C GLU A 874 -47.65 0.32 65.07
N ARG A 875 -46.90 -0.77 64.86
CA ARG A 875 -47.31 -1.94 64.07
C ARG A 875 -47.73 -1.61 62.64
N ARG A 876 -46.96 -0.74 61.97
CA ARG A 876 -47.21 -0.33 60.58
C ARG A 876 -46.60 -1.32 59.58
N GLY A 877 -47.24 -1.48 58.42
CA GLY A 877 -46.77 -2.33 57.32
C GLY A 877 -46.42 -3.74 57.77
N MET A 878 -45.18 -4.17 57.50
CA MET A 878 -44.72 -5.53 57.82
C MET A 878 -44.69 -5.86 59.32
N TRP A 879 -44.85 -4.88 60.21
CA TRP A 879 -44.79 -5.06 61.67
C TRP A 879 -46.16 -5.33 62.32
N GLU A 880 -47.24 -5.48 61.54
CA GLU A 880 -48.61 -5.62 62.05
C GLU A 880 -48.82 -6.79 63.04
N TYR A 881 -48.04 -7.87 62.88
CA TYR A 881 -48.12 -9.09 63.70
C TYR A 881 -46.99 -9.24 64.73
N GLY A 882 -46.11 -8.23 64.88
CA GLY A 882 -44.96 -8.25 65.81
C GLY A 882 -43.63 -8.02 65.11
N ASP A 883 -42.52 -8.13 65.85
CA ASP A 883 -41.18 -7.92 65.30
C ASP A 883 -40.72 -9.15 64.50
N LEU A 884 -40.75 -9.03 63.17
CA LEU A 884 -40.25 -10.04 62.23
C LEU A 884 -38.75 -10.35 62.37
N THR A 885 -38.02 -9.62 63.22
CA THR A 885 -36.58 -9.77 63.43
C THR A 885 -36.18 -10.64 64.63
N GLU A 886 -37.15 -11.01 65.48
CA GLU A 886 -36.96 -11.76 66.74
C GLU A 886 -37.09 -13.29 66.60
N ASP A 887 -37.55 -13.79 65.46
CA ASP A 887 -37.49 -15.19 65.02
C ASP A 887 -36.27 -15.46 64.10
#